data_AF-A0A0V9ULD1-F1
#
_entry.id   AF-A0A0V9ULD1-F1
#
_cell.length_a   1.000
_cell.length_b   1.000
_cell.length_c   1.000
_cell.angle_alpha   90.00
_cell.angle_beta   90.00
_cell.angle_gamma   90.00
#
_symmetry.space_group_name_H-M   'P 1'
#
loop_
_entity.id
_entity.type
_entity.pdbx_description
1 polymer ?
#
loop_
_entity_poly.entity_id
_entity_poly.type
_entity_poly.pdbx_seq_one_letter_code
_entity_poly.pdbx_strand_id
1 'polypeptide(L)'
;MSEGVIEALQQWRQIEIDKGRLRPGLIKDTHLQQIVRTNRRTVAEIESMLPRHAKPLVEGLVEALTSAAGQSPDTAPSETMSSTREPEPEPVVEPVEPLPGSEFLVDLGTEDFCEYLHGESEYEVGPLTITAEPRSGHRVEWTPLPGRSGQTVLYRVVSGETHRAYKPEAGRLVGVTRGTMIVDIEPAAAAVRHLQVWAHIGSNERDAVQRQPVLIAEGHVLSAVQDFVVIEDDGAVIGQWSVWPGVSRVRVLRIPLDGRSPVTNDPRYRILADQPNFGGFVDRDALRGHRYLYRAICEIEVDGQTRLSPAAQAEVLVSAVLEPVTDLQVTTHEHEDGLHFDLGWTPPDIGSVVMYRTETAPKAGIDRELLEASALDVSGGLPASARLVHPVVIDSQGRHSMANVSWPRGWVRAYFTPVTVLDGQVQVGRTVIATRPLPALEGVRIVERCAEQVVTFPWPDGAASVSVYVSAAQVPAEHAIEQRPVAEISRSQYERDGGLHLRDQLPEQGCAVHVVAIAYTAGERIVGKPSTVDYPGLLRIQYTIESRPAPGGGLVLAIRLASEIELSTAPPFLIVHNLRRLPLSARDGQPLEVRGGSGTQPGARSFHPNGLRREWSQPWLVDVSDARGFVRVFADVRPEKARTIALLDPPVEQINLDLIDRRPIDDPLE
;
A
#
# COMPACT_ATOMS: atom_id res chain seq x y z
N MET A 1 24.14 -5.69 35.44
CA MET A 1 25.45 -5.08 35.18
C MET A 1 25.57 -4.58 33.74
N SER A 2 25.22 -5.36 32.70
CA SER A 2 25.40 -4.97 31.28
C SER A 2 24.40 -3.94 30.73
N GLU A 3 23.17 -3.91 31.25
CA GLU A 3 22.07 -3.09 30.70
C GLU A 3 22.27 -1.59 30.96
N GLY A 4 22.62 -1.19 32.20
CA GLY A 4 22.91 0.21 32.54
C GLY A 4 24.17 0.78 31.85
N VAL A 5 25.14 -0.07 31.53
CA VAL A 5 26.33 0.34 30.75
C VAL A 5 25.95 0.61 29.29
N ILE A 6 25.03 -0.16 28.72
CA ILE A 6 24.52 0.05 27.36
C ILE A 6 23.72 1.35 27.27
N GLU A 7 22.85 1.63 28.24
CA GLU A 7 22.07 2.87 28.27
C GLU A 7 22.98 4.11 28.38
N ALA A 8 24.01 4.06 29.22
CA ALA A 8 24.98 5.14 29.35
C ALA A 8 25.78 5.38 28.05
N LEU A 9 26.13 4.32 27.32
CA LEU A 9 26.80 4.43 26.01
C LEU A 9 25.87 4.99 24.92
N GLN A 10 24.57 4.64 24.97
CA GLN A 10 23.56 5.22 24.07
C GLN A 10 23.32 6.70 24.36
N GLN A 11 23.27 7.09 25.64
CA GLN A 11 23.17 8.48 26.06
C GLN A 11 24.41 9.29 25.66
N TRP A 12 25.61 8.76 25.89
CA TRP A 12 26.86 9.38 25.42
C TRP A 12 26.84 9.60 23.89
N ARG A 13 26.41 8.59 23.12
CA ARG A 13 26.29 8.70 21.67
C ARG A 13 25.34 9.83 21.27
N GLN A 14 24.19 9.93 21.93
CA GLN A 14 23.20 10.97 21.64
C GLN A 14 23.77 12.37 21.94
N ILE A 15 24.49 12.53 23.04
CA ILE A 15 25.16 13.78 23.42
C ILE A 15 26.21 14.21 22.39
N GLU A 16 26.98 13.25 21.85
CA GLU A 16 27.99 13.56 20.82
C GLU A 16 27.38 13.86 19.44
N ILE A 17 26.20 13.31 19.14
CA ILE A 17 25.40 13.67 17.97
C ILE A 17 24.87 15.09 18.12
N ASP A 18 24.30 15.43 19.27
CA ASP A 18 23.70 16.75 19.53
C ASP A 18 24.76 17.87 19.54
N LYS A 19 26.00 17.55 19.95
CA LYS A 19 27.17 18.46 19.87
C LYS A 19 27.79 18.55 18.47
N GLY A 20 27.25 17.82 17.48
CA GLY A 20 27.74 17.82 16.10
C GLY A 20 29.11 17.15 15.90
N ARG A 21 29.62 16.44 16.91
CA ARG A 21 30.93 15.75 16.87
C ARG A 21 30.82 14.34 16.32
N LEU A 22 29.62 13.76 16.34
CA LEU A 22 29.30 12.46 15.76
C LEU A 22 28.12 12.57 14.79
N ARG A 23 28.23 11.99 13.59
CA ARG A 23 27.10 11.93 12.64
C ARG A 23 26.10 10.83 13.07
N PRO A 24 24.78 11.07 12.95
CA PRO A 24 23.78 10.03 13.17
C PRO A 24 24.08 8.77 12.33
N GLY A 25 23.96 7.59 12.95
CA GLY A 25 24.16 6.30 12.27
C GLY A 25 25.60 5.81 12.13
N LEU A 26 26.60 6.60 12.53
CA LEU A 26 28.02 6.21 12.43
C LEU A 26 28.42 5.17 13.50
N ILE A 27 27.91 5.30 14.73
CA ILE A 27 28.04 4.29 15.79
C ILE A 27 26.64 3.69 16.04
N LYS A 28 26.41 2.48 15.54
CA LYS A 28 25.14 1.73 15.73
C LYS A 28 25.10 1.05 17.10
N ASP A 29 23.90 0.69 17.55
CA ASP A 29 23.69 -0.07 18.80
C ASP A 29 24.45 -1.40 18.79
N THR A 30 24.59 -2.03 17.63
CA THR A 30 25.38 -3.26 17.46
C THR A 30 26.84 -3.06 17.86
N HIS A 31 27.46 -1.91 17.56
CA HIS A 31 28.84 -1.63 17.99
C HIS A 31 28.94 -1.46 19.51
N LEU A 32 27.97 -0.76 20.13
CA LEU A 32 27.94 -0.56 21.59
C LEU A 32 27.69 -1.88 22.33
N GLN A 33 26.75 -2.69 21.84
CA GLN A 33 26.48 -4.03 22.37
C GLN A 33 27.70 -4.95 22.23
N GLN A 34 28.42 -4.88 21.10
CA GLN A 34 29.62 -5.68 20.89
C GLN A 34 30.76 -5.26 21.84
N ILE A 35 30.94 -3.96 22.10
CA ILE A 35 31.92 -3.45 23.07
C ILE A 35 31.59 -3.94 24.49
N VAL A 36 30.33 -3.87 24.91
CA VAL A 36 29.89 -4.36 26.23
C VAL A 36 30.01 -5.89 26.33
N ARG A 37 29.61 -6.63 25.29
CA ARG A 37 29.66 -8.10 25.27
C ARG A 37 31.09 -8.66 25.31
N THR A 38 32.05 -7.94 24.72
CA THR A 38 33.46 -8.38 24.67
C THR A 38 34.27 -7.90 25.88
N ASN A 39 33.65 -7.16 26.82
CA ASN A 39 34.25 -6.62 28.05
C ASN A 39 35.59 -5.89 27.82
N ARG A 40 35.75 -5.23 26.67
CA ARG A 40 36.94 -4.43 26.34
C ARG A 40 36.89 -3.10 27.07
N ARG A 41 38.00 -2.68 27.68
CA ARG A 41 38.02 -1.50 28.57
C ARG A 41 39.14 -0.51 28.25
N THR A 42 39.99 -0.81 27.28
CA THR A 42 41.11 0.06 26.92
C THR A 42 40.86 0.77 25.59
N VAL A 43 41.46 1.95 25.42
CA VAL A 43 41.38 2.75 24.19
C VAL A 43 41.79 1.93 22.96
N ALA A 44 42.90 1.19 23.03
CA ALA A 44 43.42 0.40 21.91
C ALA A 44 42.47 -0.72 21.46
N GLU A 45 41.79 -1.38 22.40
CA GLU A 45 40.85 -2.47 22.08
C GLU A 45 39.57 -1.94 21.43
N ILE A 46 39.02 -0.84 21.97
CA ILE A 46 37.77 -0.25 21.49
C ILE A 46 37.97 0.45 20.14
N GLU A 47 39.12 1.10 19.93
CA GLU A 47 39.43 1.78 18.66
C GLU A 47 39.41 0.83 17.46
N SER A 48 39.78 -0.44 17.66
CA SER A 48 39.77 -1.47 16.61
C SER A 48 38.36 -1.84 16.13
N MET A 49 37.33 -1.56 16.93
CA MET A 49 35.93 -1.89 16.69
C MET A 49 35.11 -0.70 16.17
N LEU A 50 35.71 0.50 16.16
CA LEU A 50 35.04 1.70 15.70
C LEU A 50 35.32 1.98 14.22
N PRO A 51 34.32 2.45 13.45
CA PRO A 51 34.54 2.97 12.11
C PRO A 51 35.59 4.08 12.10
N ARG A 52 36.37 4.20 11.00
CA ARG A 52 37.52 5.15 10.90
C ARG A 52 37.19 6.58 11.35
N HIS A 53 35.97 7.06 11.09
CA HIS A 53 35.54 8.41 11.44
C HIS A 53 35.08 8.58 12.90
N ALA A 54 34.87 7.48 13.63
CA ALA A 54 34.49 7.47 15.05
C ALA A 54 35.70 7.26 15.99
N LYS A 55 36.86 6.84 15.46
CA LYS A 55 38.09 6.60 16.23
C LYS A 55 38.56 7.80 17.08
N PRO A 56 38.47 9.06 16.62
CA PRO A 56 38.86 10.22 17.44
C PRO A 56 38.02 10.40 18.72
N LEU A 57 36.88 9.71 18.85
CA LEU A 57 35.99 9.79 20.01
C LEU A 57 36.16 8.61 20.99
N VAL A 58 37.14 7.74 20.76
CA VAL A 58 37.35 6.51 21.54
C VAL A 58 37.64 6.81 23.02
N GLU A 59 38.34 7.90 23.33
CA GLU A 59 38.63 8.31 24.71
C GLU A 59 37.36 8.68 25.46
N GLY A 60 36.46 9.43 24.82
CA GLY A 60 35.15 9.77 25.39
C GLY A 60 34.25 8.54 25.56
N LEU A 61 34.38 7.55 24.68
CA LEU A 61 33.65 6.29 24.79
C LEU A 61 34.16 5.43 25.97
N VAL A 62 35.48 5.37 26.17
CA VAL A 62 36.10 4.70 27.33
C VAL A 62 35.73 5.41 28.64
N GLU A 63 35.71 6.74 28.65
CA GLU A 63 35.30 7.54 29.80
C GLU A 63 33.82 7.31 30.17
N ALA A 64 32.92 7.25 29.17
CA ALA A 64 31.53 6.90 29.38
C ALA A 64 31.35 5.47 29.91
N LEU A 65 32.14 4.52 29.41
CA LEU A 65 32.12 3.12 29.85
C LEU A 65 32.64 2.96 31.29
N THR A 66 33.65 3.75 31.66
CA THR A 66 34.21 3.78 33.02
C THR A 66 33.28 4.50 34.00
N SER A 67 32.65 5.60 33.57
CA SER A 67 31.68 6.35 34.36
C SER A 67 30.39 5.56 34.60
N ALA A 68 29.92 4.81 33.60
CA ALA A 68 28.77 3.93 33.72
C ALA A 68 29.03 2.72 34.63
N ALA A 69 30.28 2.25 34.68
CA ALA A 69 30.69 1.23 35.64
C ALA A 69 30.84 1.77 37.08
N GLY A 70 30.98 3.10 37.24
CA GLY A 70 31.17 3.78 38.53
C GLY A 70 29.93 4.49 39.10
N GLN A 71 28.84 4.63 38.34
CA GLN A 71 27.60 5.28 38.78
C GLN A 71 26.56 4.24 39.22
N SER A 72 26.57 3.90 40.51
CA SER A 72 25.37 3.42 41.21
C SER A 72 24.65 4.63 41.82
N PRO A 73 23.30 4.70 41.82
CA PRO A 73 22.57 5.73 42.53
C PRO A 73 22.37 5.27 43.98
N ASP A 74 23.17 5.79 44.89
CA ASP A 74 22.69 6.06 46.25
C ASP A 74 23.38 7.32 46.77
N THR A 75 22.60 8.37 47.04
CA THR A 75 23.10 9.61 47.60
C THR A 75 22.58 9.77 49.01
N ALA A 76 23.47 9.69 50.00
CA ALA A 76 23.44 10.56 51.18
C ALA A 76 24.88 10.72 51.74
N PRO A 77 25.22 11.86 52.36
CA PRO A 77 26.56 12.44 52.32
C PRO A 77 27.52 11.93 53.40
N SER A 78 28.82 12.02 53.10
CA SER A 78 29.96 11.69 53.95
C SER A 78 29.94 12.36 55.33
N GLU A 79 30.17 11.55 56.37
CA GLU A 79 31.03 11.93 57.48
C GLU A 79 32.20 10.94 57.61
N THR A 80 33.38 11.54 57.57
CA THR A 80 34.73 11.02 57.76
C THR A 80 34.84 10.10 58.97
N MET A 81 35.25 8.83 58.80
CA MET A 81 36.13 8.15 59.77
C MET A 81 36.96 7.03 59.11
N SER A 82 38.26 7.09 59.44
CA SER A 82 39.35 6.18 59.11
C SER A 82 39.07 4.69 59.33
N SER A 83 39.66 3.90 58.43
CA SER A 83 40.33 2.61 58.66
C SER A 83 39.51 1.51 59.34
N THR A 84 39.09 0.53 58.55
CA THR A 84 39.44 -0.89 58.76
C THR A 84 39.30 -1.60 57.41
N ARG A 85 40.35 -2.31 57.01
CA ARG A 85 40.39 -3.13 55.79
C ARG A 85 39.55 -4.38 56.06
N GLU A 86 38.37 -4.46 55.44
CA GLU A 86 37.52 -5.65 55.44
C GLU A 86 37.94 -6.53 54.24
N PRO A 87 38.06 -7.87 54.41
CA PRO A 87 38.58 -8.74 53.36
C PRO A 87 37.57 -8.87 52.22
N GLU A 88 38.11 -8.90 51.00
CA GLU A 88 37.44 -9.23 49.75
C GLU A 88 36.54 -10.46 49.92
N PRO A 89 35.27 -10.45 49.46
CA PRO A 89 34.40 -11.61 49.58
C PRO A 89 34.97 -12.71 48.68
N GLU A 90 35.43 -13.81 49.29
CA GLU A 90 35.69 -15.05 48.56
C GLU A 90 34.46 -15.43 47.73
N PRO A 91 34.65 -15.93 46.50
CA PRO A 91 33.53 -16.39 45.70
C PRO A 91 32.76 -17.44 46.51
N VAL A 92 31.45 -17.21 46.67
CA VAL A 92 30.54 -18.21 47.22
C VAL A 92 30.57 -19.40 46.27
N VAL A 93 31.35 -20.41 46.62
CA VAL A 93 31.32 -21.73 45.99
C VAL A 93 29.97 -22.31 46.37
N GLU A 94 29.01 -22.31 45.44
CA GLU A 94 27.82 -23.14 45.57
C GLU A 94 28.28 -24.58 45.89
N PRO A 95 27.63 -25.30 46.83
CA PRO A 95 28.01 -26.68 47.09
C PRO A 95 27.85 -27.47 45.80
N VAL A 96 28.97 -27.87 45.19
CA VAL A 96 28.97 -28.78 44.06
C VAL A 96 28.40 -30.09 44.59
N GLU A 97 27.14 -30.37 44.28
CA GLU A 97 26.58 -31.70 44.54
C GLU A 97 27.51 -32.73 43.88
N PRO A 98 27.99 -33.73 44.63
CA PRO A 98 28.92 -34.72 44.10
C PRO A 98 28.31 -35.41 42.89
N LEU A 99 29.12 -35.64 41.85
CA LEU A 99 28.68 -36.39 40.68
C LEU A 99 28.16 -37.77 41.12
N PRO A 100 27.06 -38.27 40.53
CA PRO A 100 26.53 -39.60 40.81
C PRO A 100 27.62 -40.67 40.72
N GLY A 101 27.79 -41.45 41.78
CA GLY A 101 28.76 -42.53 41.85
C GLY A 101 30.20 -42.11 42.18
N SER A 102 30.45 -40.81 42.44
CA SER A 102 31.76 -40.31 42.86
C SER A 102 32.29 -40.93 44.15
N GLU A 103 31.39 -41.39 45.04
CA GLU A 103 31.70 -42.08 46.30
C GLU A 103 32.33 -43.46 46.09
N PHE A 104 32.17 -44.04 44.90
CA PHE A 104 32.75 -45.32 44.52
C PHE A 104 34.04 -45.18 43.70
N LEU A 105 34.42 -43.96 43.32
CA LEU A 105 35.67 -43.70 42.62
C LEU A 105 36.86 -44.05 43.51
N VAL A 106 37.89 -44.59 42.87
CA VAL A 106 39.16 -44.94 43.49
C VAL A 106 40.25 -44.11 42.82
N ASP A 107 41.11 -43.50 43.63
CA ASP A 107 42.26 -42.72 43.17
C ASP A 107 43.37 -43.66 42.68
N LEU A 108 43.20 -44.17 41.45
CA LEU A 108 44.13 -45.04 40.76
C LEU A 108 44.32 -44.54 39.33
N GLY A 109 45.59 -44.43 38.92
CA GLY A 109 46.02 -44.08 37.57
C GLY A 109 46.10 -45.29 36.63
N THR A 110 46.56 -45.04 35.41
CA THR A 110 46.77 -46.12 34.42
C THR A 110 47.98 -46.98 34.78
N GLU A 111 49.00 -46.35 35.37
CA GLU A 111 50.27 -46.91 35.78
C GLU A 111 50.19 -47.86 36.98
N ASP A 112 49.10 -47.80 37.76
CA ASP A 112 48.91 -48.67 38.92
C ASP A 112 48.53 -50.11 38.55
N PHE A 113 48.07 -50.31 37.30
CA PHE A 113 47.63 -51.59 36.78
C PHE A 113 48.75 -52.36 36.07
N CYS A 114 48.70 -53.69 36.13
CA CYS A 114 49.58 -54.53 35.32
C CYS A 114 49.35 -54.29 33.81
N GLU A 115 50.40 -54.43 33.01
CA GLU A 115 50.28 -54.39 31.56
C GLU A 115 49.36 -55.51 31.06
N TYR A 116 48.50 -55.20 30.09
CA TYR A 116 47.58 -56.17 29.54
C TYR A 116 48.33 -57.19 28.67
N LEU A 117 48.21 -58.45 29.06
CA LEU A 117 48.69 -59.59 28.30
C LEU A 117 47.53 -60.09 27.45
N HIS A 118 47.67 -59.96 26.13
CA HIS A 118 46.67 -60.45 25.18
C HIS A 118 46.34 -61.93 25.46
N GLY A 119 45.07 -62.20 25.77
CA GLY A 119 44.56 -63.54 26.04
C GLY A 119 43.11 -63.68 25.58
N GLU A 120 42.66 -64.93 25.45
CA GLU A 120 41.26 -65.22 25.18
C GLU A 120 40.42 -64.93 26.44
N SER A 121 39.36 -64.15 26.28
CA SER A 121 38.39 -63.88 27.35
C SER A 121 37.22 -64.87 27.23
N GLU A 122 36.86 -65.51 28.34
CA GLU A 122 35.67 -66.36 28.43
C GLU A 122 34.38 -65.56 28.66
N TYR A 123 34.47 -64.23 28.78
CA TYR A 123 33.34 -63.35 29.09
C TYR A 123 32.78 -62.69 27.84
N GLU A 124 31.45 -62.70 27.72
CA GLU A 124 30.72 -61.95 26.70
C GLU A 124 30.71 -60.45 27.04
N VAL A 125 31.08 -59.61 26.08
CA VAL A 125 31.13 -58.16 26.26
C VAL A 125 29.71 -57.59 26.19
N GLY A 126 29.24 -57.00 27.29
CA GLY A 126 27.93 -56.36 27.37
C GLY A 126 27.88 -54.96 26.76
N PRO A 127 26.67 -54.40 26.51
CA PRO A 127 26.52 -53.02 26.10
C PRO A 127 26.62 -52.04 27.28
N LEU A 128 27.06 -50.82 27.00
CA LEU A 128 26.91 -49.68 27.92
C LEU A 128 25.54 -49.03 27.77
N THR A 129 24.92 -48.66 28.89
CA THR A 129 23.81 -47.71 28.91
C THR A 129 24.38 -46.31 29.10
N ILE A 130 24.18 -45.45 28.10
CA ILE A 130 24.75 -44.10 28.07
C ILE A 130 23.63 -43.08 28.02
N THR A 131 23.58 -42.20 29.02
CA THR A 131 22.55 -41.15 29.13
C THR A 131 23.22 -39.79 29.29
N ALA A 132 22.74 -38.76 28.58
CA ALA A 132 23.25 -37.41 28.77
C ALA A 132 22.83 -36.86 30.15
N GLU A 133 23.77 -36.24 30.86
CA GLU A 133 23.51 -35.63 32.17
C GLU A 133 23.11 -34.15 32.04
N PRO A 134 22.11 -33.65 32.80
CA PRO A 134 21.65 -32.26 32.71
C PRO A 134 22.71 -31.20 33.01
N ARG A 135 23.74 -31.55 33.79
CA ARG A 135 24.79 -30.64 34.28
C ARG A 135 26.13 -30.76 33.52
N SER A 136 26.16 -31.49 32.41
CA SER A 136 27.31 -31.83 31.54
C SER A 136 27.77 -33.29 31.67
N GLY A 137 28.22 -33.83 30.54
CA GLY A 137 28.78 -35.18 30.43
C GLY A 137 27.76 -36.28 30.13
N HIS A 138 28.25 -37.51 30.22
CA HIS A 138 27.48 -38.74 29.97
C HIS A 138 27.56 -39.66 31.18
N ARG A 139 26.40 -40.03 31.74
CA ARG A 139 26.30 -41.16 32.66
C ARG A 139 26.48 -42.45 31.89
N VAL A 140 27.45 -43.25 32.31
CA VAL A 140 27.83 -44.52 31.70
C VAL A 140 27.59 -45.63 32.71
N GLU A 141 26.72 -46.58 32.37
CA GLU A 141 26.32 -47.70 33.22
C GLU A 141 26.57 -49.03 32.54
N TRP A 142 26.92 -50.06 33.33
CA TRP A 142 27.16 -51.41 32.85
C TRP A 142 26.62 -52.47 33.83
N THR A 143 26.45 -53.68 33.32
CA THR A 143 26.09 -54.83 34.17
C THR A 143 27.33 -55.26 34.98
N PRO A 144 27.22 -55.41 36.31
CA PRO A 144 28.35 -55.83 37.15
C PRO A 144 28.83 -57.23 36.80
N LEU A 145 30.15 -57.45 36.95
CA LEU A 145 30.71 -58.79 36.91
C LEU A 145 30.35 -59.55 38.20
N PRO A 146 29.82 -60.80 38.13
CA PRO A 146 29.47 -61.57 39.33
C PRO A 146 30.72 -61.89 40.18
N GLY A 147 30.88 -61.22 41.32
CA GLY A 147 31.97 -61.49 42.25
C GLY A 147 31.72 -62.72 43.11
N ARG A 148 32.77 -63.49 43.44
CA ARG A 148 32.71 -64.49 44.52
C ARG A 148 32.89 -63.80 45.88
N SER A 149 32.30 -64.37 46.94
CA SER A 149 32.45 -63.84 48.30
C SER A 149 33.92 -63.63 48.68
N GLY A 150 34.28 -62.43 49.15
CA GLY A 150 35.66 -62.07 49.51
C GLY A 150 36.52 -61.55 48.36
N GLN A 151 35.97 -61.33 47.17
CA GLN A 151 36.66 -60.69 46.04
C GLN A 151 36.29 -59.20 45.94
N THR A 152 37.27 -58.39 45.54
CA THR A 152 37.10 -56.99 45.16
C THR A 152 37.17 -56.88 43.64
N VAL A 153 36.21 -56.18 43.04
CA VAL A 153 36.19 -55.87 41.60
C VAL A 153 36.43 -54.37 41.43
N LEU A 154 37.44 -54.02 40.63
CA LEU A 154 37.68 -52.66 40.18
C LEU A 154 37.31 -52.56 38.70
N TYR A 155 36.51 -51.56 38.35
CA TYR A 155 36.18 -51.25 36.97
C TYR A 155 37.03 -50.08 36.50
N ARG A 156 37.88 -50.35 35.52
CA ARG A 156 38.69 -49.36 34.82
C ARG A 156 37.94 -48.96 33.55
N VAL A 157 37.46 -47.73 33.50
CA VAL A 157 36.75 -47.18 32.35
C VAL A 157 37.73 -46.39 31.50
N VAL A 158 37.86 -46.78 30.23
CA VAL A 158 38.77 -46.14 29.28
C VAL A 158 38.02 -45.67 28.05
N SER A 159 38.50 -44.59 27.45
CA SER A 159 37.98 -44.02 26.23
C SER A 159 38.99 -44.08 25.09
N GLY A 160 38.48 -44.21 23.87
CA GLY A 160 39.23 -44.10 22.63
C GLY A 160 38.50 -43.17 21.67
N GLU A 161 39.22 -42.18 21.14
CA GLU A 161 38.68 -41.27 20.13
C GLU A 161 38.81 -41.93 18.74
N THR A 162 37.74 -41.90 17.93
CA THR A 162 37.68 -42.48 16.58
C THR A 162 37.73 -44.01 16.50
N HIS A 163 38.50 -44.69 17.36
CA HIS A 163 38.61 -46.15 17.39
C HIS A 163 38.57 -46.66 18.83
N ARG A 164 38.15 -47.92 18.99
CA ARG A 164 38.24 -48.64 20.28
C ARG A 164 39.70 -48.79 20.69
N ALA A 165 39.97 -48.68 21.99
CA ALA A 165 41.29 -49.02 22.50
C ALA A 165 41.51 -50.54 22.33
N TYR A 166 42.64 -50.92 21.75
CA TYR A 166 42.98 -52.33 21.54
C TYR A 166 43.46 -53.03 22.82
N LYS A 167 43.81 -52.24 23.85
CA LYS A 167 44.14 -52.66 25.23
C LYS A 167 43.82 -51.52 26.21
N PRO A 168 43.53 -51.78 27.50
CA PRO A 168 43.05 -50.75 28.41
C PRO A 168 44.03 -49.57 28.59
N GLU A 169 45.34 -49.84 28.64
CA GLU A 169 46.37 -48.81 28.77
C GLU A 169 46.66 -48.01 27.48
N ALA A 170 46.11 -48.43 26.34
CA ALA A 170 46.14 -47.63 25.11
C ALA A 170 44.98 -46.63 25.02
N GLY A 171 43.94 -46.80 25.86
CA GLY A 171 42.85 -45.85 26.00
C GLY A 171 43.17 -44.76 27.01
N ARG A 172 42.49 -43.62 26.89
CA ARG A 172 42.54 -42.57 27.91
C ARG A 172 41.70 -43.02 29.11
N LEU A 173 42.24 -42.91 30.32
CA LEU A 173 41.50 -43.24 31.52
C LEU A 173 40.38 -42.22 31.75
N VAL A 174 39.13 -42.70 31.85
CA VAL A 174 37.97 -41.92 32.27
C VAL A 174 37.84 -41.96 33.80
N GLY A 175 38.11 -43.12 34.39
CA GLY A 175 38.24 -43.29 35.84
C GLY A 175 38.21 -44.74 36.28
N VAL A 176 38.45 -44.96 37.58
CA VAL A 176 38.41 -46.27 38.24
C VAL A 176 37.36 -46.25 39.33
N THR A 177 36.49 -47.24 39.37
CA THR A 177 35.37 -47.28 40.33
C THR A 177 35.11 -48.70 40.85
N ARG A 178 34.59 -48.78 42.08
CA ARG A 178 34.01 -50.01 42.66
C ARG A 178 32.53 -50.19 42.29
N GLY A 179 31.89 -49.11 41.82
CA GLY A 179 30.49 -49.09 41.40
C GLY A 179 30.31 -49.52 39.95
N THR A 180 29.07 -49.56 39.48
CA THR A 180 28.71 -49.96 38.10
C THR A 180 28.36 -48.77 37.21
N MET A 181 28.90 -47.60 37.56
CA MET A 181 28.61 -46.32 36.92
C MET A 181 29.79 -45.37 37.01
N ILE A 182 29.96 -44.54 35.98
CA ILE A 182 30.78 -43.34 36.02
C ILE A 182 30.11 -42.22 35.20
N VAL A 183 30.45 -40.96 35.48
CA VAL A 183 30.07 -39.81 34.65
C VAL A 183 31.30 -39.37 33.85
N ASP A 184 31.25 -39.50 32.52
CA ASP A 184 32.25 -38.94 31.61
C ASP A 184 31.94 -37.46 31.35
N ILE A 185 32.73 -36.57 31.93
CA ILE A 185 32.58 -35.11 31.78
C ILE A 185 33.50 -34.51 30.70
N GLU A 186 34.30 -35.34 30.03
CA GLU A 186 35.27 -34.85 29.05
C GLU A 186 34.58 -34.29 27.82
N PRO A 187 34.99 -33.11 27.31
CA PRO A 187 34.43 -32.56 26.09
C PRO A 187 34.70 -33.48 24.91
N ALA A 188 33.79 -33.51 23.95
CA ALA A 188 33.97 -34.27 22.71
C ALA A 188 35.25 -33.83 21.97
N ALA A 189 35.97 -34.79 21.38
CA ALA A 189 37.16 -34.55 20.57
C ALA A 189 37.12 -35.21 19.17
N ALA A 190 36.14 -36.09 18.93
CA ALA A 190 35.90 -36.77 17.66
C ALA A 190 34.40 -37.02 17.43
N ALA A 191 34.03 -37.52 16.25
CA ALA A 191 32.63 -37.86 15.93
C ALA A 191 32.12 -39.02 16.79
N VAL A 192 33.03 -39.95 17.11
CA VAL A 192 32.77 -41.14 17.94
C VAL A 192 33.80 -41.18 19.05
N ARG A 193 33.31 -41.23 20.29
CA ARG A 193 34.10 -41.66 21.44
C ARG A 193 33.67 -43.06 21.83
N HIS A 194 34.58 -44.01 21.75
CA HIS A 194 34.37 -45.37 22.24
C HIS A 194 34.68 -45.42 23.73
N LEU A 195 33.84 -46.14 24.49
CA LEU A 195 34.00 -46.38 25.92
C LEU A 195 34.08 -47.88 26.15
N GLN A 196 35.02 -48.29 27.01
CA GLN A 196 35.23 -49.68 27.38
C GLN A 196 35.41 -49.78 28.89
N VAL A 197 34.83 -50.83 29.48
CA VAL A 197 34.90 -51.12 30.90
C VAL A 197 35.64 -52.43 31.10
N TRP A 198 36.80 -52.33 31.74
CA TRP A 198 37.67 -53.45 32.05
C TRP A 198 37.58 -53.77 33.54
N ALA A 199 37.24 -55.02 33.87
CA ALA A 199 37.11 -55.49 35.25
C ALA A 199 38.41 -56.16 35.72
N HIS A 200 38.90 -55.75 36.88
CA HIS A 200 40.03 -56.34 37.58
C HIS A 200 39.54 -56.99 38.88
N ILE A 201 39.84 -58.29 39.08
CA ILE A 201 39.33 -59.06 40.23
C ILE A 201 40.48 -59.50 41.13
N GLY A 202 40.48 -59.03 42.37
CA GLY A 202 41.47 -59.37 43.39
C GLY A 202 40.84 -59.77 44.73
N SER A 203 41.65 -60.17 45.70
CA SER A 203 41.24 -60.29 47.11
C SER A 203 41.16 -58.93 47.82
N ASN A 204 41.76 -57.90 47.23
CA ASN A 204 41.70 -56.49 47.61
C ASN A 204 42.14 -55.65 46.40
N GLU A 205 42.12 -54.33 46.51
CA GLU A 205 42.47 -53.42 45.40
C GLU A 205 43.90 -53.60 44.90
N ARG A 206 44.87 -53.72 45.82
CA ARG A 206 46.29 -53.90 45.49
C ARG A 206 46.54 -55.19 44.71
N ASP A 207 45.82 -56.26 45.04
CA ASP A 207 45.87 -57.52 44.29
C ASP A 207 45.10 -57.40 42.97
N ALA A 208 43.95 -56.71 42.94
CA ALA A 208 43.14 -56.54 41.75
C ALA A 208 43.90 -55.82 40.63
N VAL A 209 44.59 -54.71 40.93
CA VAL A 209 45.36 -53.96 39.92
C VAL A 209 46.50 -54.78 39.30
N GLN A 210 46.99 -55.80 39.99
CA GLN A 210 48.05 -56.70 39.50
C GLN A 210 47.51 -57.91 38.72
N ARG A 211 46.19 -58.06 38.63
CA ARG A 211 45.53 -59.15 37.89
C ARG A 211 45.14 -58.69 36.49
N GLN A 212 45.26 -59.61 35.54
CA GLN A 212 44.86 -59.38 34.16
C GLN A 212 43.37 -58.98 34.08
N PRO A 213 43.04 -57.87 33.41
CA PRO A 213 41.68 -57.43 33.25
C PRO A 213 40.89 -58.27 32.25
N VAL A 214 39.57 -58.19 32.38
CA VAL A 214 38.61 -58.72 31.41
C VAL A 214 37.76 -57.56 30.89
N LEU A 215 37.58 -57.46 29.57
CA LEU A 215 36.62 -56.51 28.99
C LEU A 215 35.20 -57.02 29.25
N ILE A 216 34.39 -56.25 29.97
CA ILE A 216 33.03 -56.67 30.35
C ILE A 216 31.93 -55.86 29.68
N ALA A 217 32.22 -54.63 29.23
CA ALA A 217 31.25 -53.82 28.53
C ALA A 217 31.90 -52.79 27.60
N GLU A 218 31.19 -52.44 26.53
CA GLU A 218 31.60 -51.40 25.59
C GLU A 218 30.42 -50.65 24.98
N GLY A 219 30.68 -49.44 24.49
CA GLY A 219 29.68 -48.57 23.89
C GLY A 219 30.31 -47.34 23.26
N HIS A 220 29.49 -46.40 22.78
CA HIS A 220 29.98 -45.18 22.16
C HIS A 220 29.07 -43.99 22.38
N VAL A 221 29.68 -42.81 22.43
CA VAL A 221 29.02 -41.50 22.40
C VAL A 221 29.21 -40.92 21.00
N LEU A 222 28.13 -40.37 20.43
CA LEU A 222 28.15 -39.68 19.14
C LEU A 222 28.05 -38.17 19.36
N SER A 223 29.00 -37.45 18.77
CA SER A 223 29.09 -36.00 18.93
C SER A 223 28.18 -35.27 17.95
N ALA A 224 27.47 -34.26 18.44
CA ALA A 224 26.75 -33.30 17.59
C ALA A 224 27.73 -32.41 16.81
N VAL A 225 27.20 -31.62 15.88
CA VAL A 225 27.98 -30.56 15.20
C VAL A 225 28.48 -29.50 16.21
N GLN A 226 29.58 -28.84 15.88
CA GLN A 226 30.19 -27.78 16.69
C GLN A 226 29.78 -26.39 16.17
N ASP A 227 29.86 -25.38 17.03
CA ASP A 227 29.62 -23.97 16.66
C ASP A 227 28.30 -23.74 15.92
N PHE A 228 27.25 -24.45 16.33
CA PHE A 228 25.96 -24.44 15.66
C PHE A 228 25.27 -23.08 15.80
N VAL A 229 25.14 -22.37 14.69
CA VAL A 229 24.48 -21.08 14.59
C VAL A 229 23.47 -21.14 13.45
N VAL A 230 22.27 -20.62 13.68
CA VAL A 230 21.26 -20.42 12.63
C VAL A 230 20.74 -19.01 12.74
N ILE A 231 20.77 -18.27 11.63
CA ILE A 231 20.29 -16.90 11.53
C ILE A 231 19.34 -16.77 10.34
N GLU A 232 18.46 -15.78 10.42
CA GLU A 232 17.70 -15.31 9.26
C GLU A 232 18.41 -14.12 8.61
N ASP A 233 18.42 -14.10 7.28
CA ASP A 233 18.93 -13.03 6.45
C ASP A 233 18.04 -12.87 5.21
N ASP A 234 17.27 -11.78 5.17
CA ASP A 234 16.34 -11.41 4.11
C ASP A 234 15.43 -12.55 3.60
N GLY A 235 14.70 -13.18 4.51
CA GLY A 235 13.78 -14.28 4.24
C GLY A 235 14.43 -15.64 4.00
N ALA A 236 15.76 -15.71 3.90
CA ALA A 236 16.51 -16.97 3.87
C ALA A 236 17.01 -17.33 5.26
N VAL A 237 17.00 -18.62 5.59
CA VAL A 237 17.58 -19.11 6.84
C VAL A 237 18.93 -19.76 6.56
N ILE A 238 19.97 -19.27 7.23
CA ILE A 238 21.35 -19.71 7.03
C ILE A 238 21.83 -20.37 8.32
N GLY A 239 22.22 -21.64 8.21
CA GLY A 239 22.87 -22.36 9.30
C GLY A 239 24.35 -22.56 9.02
N GLN A 240 25.17 -22.46 10.07
CA GLN A 240 26.61 -22.70 10.01
C GLN A 240 27.04 -23.56 11.19
N TRP A 241 28.00 -24.45 10.96
CA TRP A 241 28.62 -25.29 11.98
C TRP A 241 29.95 -25.89 11.48
N SER A 242 30.66 -26.56 12.37
CA SER A 242 31.81 -27.42 12.05
C SER A 242 31.48 -28.88 12.39
N VAL A 243 32.04 -29.83 11.63
CA VAL A 243 31.88 -31.28 11.88
C VAL A 243 33.16 -31.90 12.43
N TRP A 244 33.00 -32.92 13.27
CA TRP A 244 34.11 -33.75 13.71
C TRP A 244 34.60 -34.68 12.58
N PRO A 245 35.89 -35.07 12.57
CA PRO A 245 36.38 -36.14 11.72
C PRO A 245 35.56 -37.43 11.92
N GLY A 246 35.13 -38.07 10.83
CA GLY A 246 34.31 -39.29 10.85
C GLY A 246 32.81 -39.08 10.58
N VAL A 247 32.34 -37.83 10.50
CA VAL A 247 30.97 -37.53 10.04
C VAL A 247 30.88 -37.73 8.53
N SER A 248 29.90 -38.51 8.06
CA SER A 248 29.67 -38.75 6.63
C SER A 248 28.67 -37.77 6.01
N ARG A 249 27.73 -37.25 6.81
CA ARG A 249 26.71 -36.26 6.40
C ARG A 249 26.10 -35.57 7.61
N VAL A 250 25.55 -34.37 7.43
CA VAL A 250 24.64 -33.72 8.38
C VAL A 250 23.23 -33.65 7.79
N ARG A 251 22.25 -34.23 8.48
CA ARG A 251 20.82 -34.09 8.17
C ARG A 251 20.34 -32.75 8.70
N VAL A 252 19.71 -31.98 7.82
CA VAL A 252 19.07 -30.71 8.18
C VAL A 252 17.57 -30.91 8.12
N LEU A 253 16.88 -30.63 9.22
CA LEU A 253 15.41 -30.67 9.29
C LEU A 253 14.87 -29.26 9.50
N ARG A 254 13.85 -28.87 8.73
CA ARG A 254 13.01 -27.68 8.94
C ARG A 254 11.65 -28.11 9.49
N ILE A 255 11.44 -27.89 10.78
CA ILE A 255 10.20 -28.30 11.46
C ILE A 255 9.35 -27.06 11.72
N PRO A 256 8.13 -26.94 11.15
CA PRO A 256 7.24 -25.81 11.43
C PRO A 256 6.77 -25.84 12.88
N LEU A 257 6.82 -24.68 13.54
CA LEU A 257 6.30 -24.48 14.90
C LEU A 257 4.93 -23.82 14.84
N ASP A 258 3.99 -24.47 14.16
CA ASP A 258 2.62 -24.01 13.95
C ASP A 258 1.65 -24.41 15.09
N GLY A 259 2.16 -25.12 16.10
CA GLY A 259 1.37 -25.67 17.21
C GLY A 259 0.44 -26.83 16.83
N ARG A 260 0.45 -27.28 15.57
CA ARG A 260 -0.42 -28.36 15.07
C ARG A 260 0.31 -29.69 14.93
N SER A 261 1.61 -29.65 14.60
CA SER A 261 2.42 -30.85 14.39
C SER A 261 3.35 -31.14 15.58
N PRO A 262 3.52 -32.41 15.99
CA PRO A 262 4.51 -32.76 17.01
C PRO A 262 5.93 -32.54 16.47
N VAL A 263 6.80 -31.97 17.31
CA VAL A 263 8.22 -31.75 16.98
C VAL A 263 8.96 -33.09 16.95
N THR A 264 9.13 -33.64 15.76
CA THR A 264 9.71 -34.98 15.53
C THR A 264 10.79 -34.93 14.44
N ASN A 265 11.68 -35.93 14.41
CA ASN A 265 12.69 -36.07 13.36
C ASN A 265 12.13 -36.77 12.11
N ASP A 266 10.90 -36.45 11.72
CA ASP A 266 10.23 -37.04 10.57
C ASP A 266 11.01 -36.74 9.27
N PRO A 267 11.33 -37.76 8.43
CA PRO A 267 12.02 -37.57 7.16
C PRO A 267 11.38 -36.51 6.24
N ARG A 268 10.07 -36.24 6.35
CA ARG A 268 9.38 -35.21 5.55
C ARG A 268 9.87 -33.79 5.80
N TYR A 269 10.47 -33.53 6.96
CA TYR A 269 11.04 -32.24 7.31
C TYR A 269 12.47 -32.05 6.81
N ARG A 270 13.06 -33.09 6.21
CA ARG A 270 14.43 -33.04 5.71
C ARG A 270 14.52 -32.14 4.48
N ILE A 271 15.42 -31.16 4.56
CA ILE A 271 15.78 -30.28 3.46
C ILE A 271 17.21 -30.59 2.99
N LEU A 272 17.55 -30.17 1.76
CA LEU A 272 18.93 -30.27 1.22
C LEU A 272 19.52 -31.69 1.34
N ALA A 273 18.69 -32.68 1.01
CA ALA A 273 19.01 -34.10 1.18
C ALA A 273 20.02 -34.63 0.14
N ASP A 274 20.28 -33.87 -0.91
CA ASP A 274 21.17 -34.17 -2.03
C ASP A 274 22.64 -33.83 -1.76
N GLN A 275 22.93 -33.10 -0.68
CA GLN A 275 24.28 -32.68 -0.30
C GLN A 275 24.69 -33.16 1.12
N PRO A 276 26.00 -33.19 1.42
CA PRO A 276 26.51 -33.67 2.72
C PRO A 276 26.36 -32.67 3.89
N ASN A 277 26.21 -31.36 3.62
CA ASN A 277 25.98 -30.29 4.62
C ASN A 277 27.05 -30.18 5.73
N PHE A 278 28.34 -30.40 5.43
CA PHE A 278 29.38 -30.38 6.46
C PHE A 278 29.61 -29.03 7.15
N GLY A 279 29.43 -27.92 6.43
CA GLY A 279 29.69 -26.57 6.96
C GLY A 279 28.45 -25.76 7.30
N GLY A 280 27.24 -26.27 7.02
CA GLY A 280 26.02 -25.48 7.13
C GLY A 280 25.00 -25.74 6.03
N PHE A 281 24.04 -24.82 5.94
CA PHE A 281 22.98 -24.81 4.93
C PHE A 281 22.47 -23.40 4.62
N VAL A 282 21.78 -23.27 3.49
CA VAL A 282 20.96 -22.10 3.15
C VAL A 282 19.60 -22.60 2.73
N ASP A 283 18.56 -22.18 3.44
CA ASP A 283 17.16 -22.50 3.16
C ASP A 283 16.44 -21.25 2.65
N ARG A 284 16.05 -21.29 1.38
CA ARG A 284 15.29 -20.21 0.72
C ARG A 284 13.80 -20.54 0.60
N ASP A 285 13.40 -21.75 0.98
CA ASP A 285 12.02 -22.22 0.85
C ASP A 285 11.25 -22.04 2.17
N ALA A 286 11.86 -21.42 3.17
CA ALA A 286 11.21 -21.09 4.43
C ALA A 286 10.20 -19.98 4.20
N LEU A 287 8.97 -20.15 4.68
CA LEU A 287 7.93 -19.15 4.48
C LEU A 287 8.18 -17.98 5.43
N ARG A 288 8.23 -16.77 4.87
CA ARG A 288 8.29 -15.52 5.63
C ARG A 288 7.08 -15.42 6.59
N GLY A 289 7.27 -14.83 7.77
CA GLY A 289 6.26 -14.76 8.83
C GLY A 289 6.03 -16.05 9.62
N HIS A 290 6.69 -17.16 9.27
CA HIS A 290 6.58 -18.42 10.00
C HIS A 290 7.75 -18.65 10.97
N ARG A 291 7.47 -19.43 12.03
CA ARG A 291 8.46 -19.91 13.01
C ARG A 291 8.84 -21.36 12.69
N TYR A 292 10.13 -21.64 12.70
CA TYR A 292 10.68 -22.97 12.43
C TYR A 292 11.72 -23.36 13.49
N LEU A 293 11.76 -24.66 13.81
CA LEU A 293 12.88 -25.29 14.50
C LEU A 293 13.77 -25.97 13.46
N TYR A 294 15.02 -25.53 13.38
CA TYR A 294 16.05 -26.17 12.57
C TYR A 294 16.85 -27.15 13.42
N ARG A 295 17.07 -28.36 12.89
CA ARG A 295 17.90 -29.39 13.52
C ARG A 295 19.02 -29.85 12.60
N ALA A 296 20.23 -29.95 13.14
CA ALA A 296 21.39 -30.59 12.51
C ALA A 296 21.74 -31.89 13.24
N ILE A 297 21.76 -33.00 12.51
CA ILE A 297 22.02 -34.36 13.03
C ILE A 297 23.11 -35.02 12.19
N CYS A 298 24.21 -35.45 12.81
CA CYS A 298 25.31 -36.11 12.10
C CYS A 298 24.93 -37.57 11.78
N GLU A 299 25.21 -38.00 10.55
CA GLU A 299 25.33 -39.41 10.18
C GLU A 299 26.80 -39.83 10.36
N ILE A 300 27.02 -40.88 11.14
CA ILE A 300 28.35 -41.35 11.52
C ILE A 300 28.40 -42.87 11.35
N GLU A 301 29.43 -43.38 10.68
CA GLU A 301 29.63 -44.83 10.54
C GLU A 301 30.32 -45.39 11.78
N VAL A 302 29.66 -46.32 12.47
CA VAL A 302 30.20 -47.05 13.62
C VAL A 302 29.99 -48.54 13.38
N ASP A 303 31.08 -49.32 13.38
CA ASP A 303 31.05 -50.77 13.17
C ASP A 303 30.29 -51.21 11.90
N GLY A 304 30.41 -50.41 10.82
CA GLY A 304 29.76 -50.67 9.53
C GLY A 304 28.27 -50.32 9.48
N GLN A 305 27.75 -49.62 10.50
CA GLN A 305 26.38 -49.12 10.54
C GLN A 305 26.35 -47.59 10.67
N THR A 306 25.49 -46.95 9.86
CA THR A 306 25.19 -45.54 10.03
C THR A 306 24.37 -45.30 11.31
N ARG A 307 24.91 -44.48 12.21
CA ARG A 307 24.24 -44.01 13.43
C ARG A 307 24.00 -42.51 13.37
N LEU A 308 23.04 -42.04 14.17
CA LEU A 308 22.68 -40.63 14.25
C LEU A 308 23.13 -40.04 15.58
N SER A 309 23.79 -38.90 15.54
CA SER A 309 24.12 -38.14 16.75
C SER A 309 22.89 -37.46 17.37
N PRO A 310 23.00 -36.92 18.60
CA PRO A 310 22.04 -35.95 19.11
C PRO A 310 21.90 -34.73 18.19
N ALA A 311 20.72 -34.10 18.18
CA ALA A 311 20.47 -32.93 17.35
C ALA A 311 21.03 -31.65 18.01
N ALA A 312 21.80 -30.87 17.24
CA ALA A 312 21.94 -29.44 17.52
C ALA A 312 20.70 -28.73 16.94
N GLN A 313 20.15 -27.73 17.65
CA GLN A 313 18.88 -27.12 17.24
C GLN A 313 18.78 -25.64 17.59
N ALA A 314 18.06 -24.89 16.76
CA ALA A 314 17.79 -23.46 16.93
C ALA A 314 16.42 -23.12 16.35
N GLU A 315 15.71 -22.22 17.03
CA GLU A 315 14.44 -21.68 16.55
C GLU A 315 14.69 -20.37 15.79
N VAL A 316 13.98 -20.20 14.67
CA VAL A 316 14.07 -19.01 13.81
C VAL A 316 12.67 -18.55 13.43
N LEU A 317 12.40 -17.26 13.61
CA LEU A 317 11.27 -16.56 13.00
C LEU A 317 11.74 -15.94 11.69
N VAL A 318 11.09 -16.25 10.58
CA VAL A 318 11.45 -15.69 9.26
C VAL A 318 10.78 -14.34 9.09
N SER A 319 11.53 -13.29 8.76
CA SER A 319 11.02 -11.93 8.67
C SER A 319 9.97 -11.79 7.55
N ALA A 320 8.78 -11.30 7.91
CA ALA A 320 7.70 -11.00 6.97
C ALA A 320 7.95 -9.66 6.26
N VAL A 321 7.67 -9.62 4.96
CA VAL A 321 7.58 -8.37 4.18
C VAL A 321 6.11 -8.17 3.81
N LEU A 322 5.55 -7.05 4.25
CA LEU A 322 4.17 -6.68 3.95
C LEU A 322 4.07 -6.14 2.53
N GLU A 323 3.35 -6.85 1.67
CA GLU A 323 3.14 -6.41 0.29
C GLU A 323 1.87 -5.54 0.17
N PRO A 324 1.94 -4.41 -0.54
CA PRO A 324 0.77 -3.58 -0.81
C PRO A 324 -0.12 -4.24 -1.87
N VAL A 325 -1.43 -4.15 -1.68
CA VAL A 325 -2.40 -4.42 -2.76
C VAL A 325 -2.36 -3.29 -3.78
N THR A 326 -1.99 -3.60 -5.02
CA THR A 326 -1.85 -2.60 -6.10
C THR A 326 -2.86 -2.76 -7.23
N ASP A 327 -3.58 -3.88 -7.25
CA ASP A 327 -4.51 -4.31 -8.30
C ASP A 327 -5.99 -4.16 -7.90
N LEU A 328 -6.30 -3.34 -6.89
CA LEU A 328 -7.68 -3.09 -6.45
C LEU A 328 -8.54 -2.62 -7.62
N GLN A 329 -9.67 -3.30 -7.80
CA GLN A 329 -10.72 -2.95 -8.74
C GLN A 329 -11.97 -2.52 -7.99
N VAL A 330 -12.63 -1.48 -8.49
CA VAL A 330 -13.88 -0.95 -7.94
C VAL A 330 -14.87 -0.85 -9.09
N THR A 331 -15.98 -1.57 -8.99
CA THR A 331 -17.07 -1.51 -9.97
C THR A 331 -18.29 -0.88 -9.31
N THR A 332 -18.96 0.03 -10.01
CA THR A 332 -20.15 0.73 -9.49
C THR A 332 -21.39 0.16 -10.19
N HIS A 333 -22.44 -0.13 -9.43
CA HIS A 333 -23.71 -0.62 -9.96
C HIS A 333 -24.90 0.05 -9.27
N GLU A 334 -26.02 0.14 -9.98
CA GLU A 334 -27.30 0.60 -9.43
C GLU A 334 -27.99 -0.55 -8.68
N HIS A 335 -28.49 -0.24 -7.49
CA HIS A 335 -29.33 -1.12 -6.69
C HIS A 335 -30.59 -0.37 -6.25
N GLU A 336 -31.62 -1.07 -5.73
CA GLU A 336 -32.92 -0.46 -5.39
C GLU A 336 -32.78 0.73 -4.42
N ASP A 337 -31.84 0.64 -3.48
CA ASP A 337 -31.58 1.66 -2.45
C ASP A 337 -30.52 2.71 -2.84
N GLY A 338 -29.98 2.63 -4.07
CA GLY A 338 -29.00 3.57 -4.62
C GLY A 338 -27.75 2.91 -5.20
N LEU A 339 -26.71 3.70 -5.43
CA LEU A 339 -25.44 3.21 -5.98
C LEU A 339 -24.65 2.43 -4.94
N HIS A 340 -24.10 1.29 -5.38
CA HIS A 340 -23.26 0.40 -4.59
C HIS A 340 -21.99 0.05 -5.37
N PHE A 341 -21.01 -0.51 -4.65
CA PHE A 341 -19.72 -0.91 -5.17
C PHE A 341 -19.44 -2.38 -4.88
N ASP A 342 -18.85 -3.05 -5.87
CA ASP A 342 -18.13 -4.30 -5.65
C ASP A 342 -16.64 -4.05 -5.82
N LEU A 343 -15.88 -4.51 -4.82
CA LEU A 343 -14.43 -4.38 -4.75
C LEU A 343 -13.80 -5.75 -4.99
N GLY A 344 -12.69 -5.80 -5.72
CA GLY A 344 -11.94 -7.04 -5.96
C GLY A 344 -10.42 -6.81 -6.00
N TRP A 345 -9.66 -7.71 -5.39
CA TRP A 345 -8.19 -7.62 -5.30
C TRP A 345 -7.53 -8.99 -5.13
N THR A 346 -6.22 -9.06 -5.39
CA THR A 346 -5.40 -10.24 -5.10
C THR A 346 -4.90 -10.16 -3.65
N PRO A 347 -5.13 -11.18 -2.79
CA PRO A 347 -4.59 -11.16 -1.44
C PRO A 347 -3.06 -11.28 -1.47
N PRO A 348 -2.34 -10.61 -0.55
CA PRO A 348 -0.91 -10.81 -0.39
C PRO A 348 -0.63 -12.19 0.23
N ASP A 349 0.58 -12.71 0.02
CA ASP A 349 1.00 -14.01 0.58
C ASP A 349 0.99 -14.03 2.12
N ILE A 350 1.21 -12.87 2.74
CA ILE A 350 1.27 -12.71 4.20
C ILE A 350 0.45 -11.49 4.63
N GLY A 351 -0.23 -11.65 5.76
CA GLY A 351 -1.06 -10.63 6.38
C GLY A 351 -2.51 -10.70 5.93
N SER A 352 -3.30 -9.73 6.36
CA SER A 352 -4.70 -9.59 6.00
C SER A 352 -4.96 -8.22 5.40
N VAL A 353 -5.88 -8.15 4.43
CA VAL A 353 -6.25 -6.88 3.81
C VAL A 353 -7.47 -6.31 4.51
N VAL A 354 -7.37 -5.06 4.93
CA VAL A 354 -8.50 -4.26 5.37
C VAL A 354 -8.78 -3.16 4.35
N MET A 355 -10.04 -2.81 4.16
CA MET A 355 -10.45 -1.82 3.18
C MET A 355 -10.97 -0.57 3.88
N TYR A 356 -10.53 0.60 3.43
CA TYR A 356 -11.05 1.89 3.89
C TYR A 356 -11.85 2.58 2.79
N ARG A 357 -12.90 3.31 3.18
CA ARG A 357 -13.72 4.15 2.29
C ARG A 357 -13.83 5.56 2.86
N THR A 358 -13.21 6.55 2.23
CA THR A 358 -13.19 7.95 2.69
C THR A 358 -13.72 8.92 1.63
N GLU A 359 -14.19 10.10 2.05
CA GLU A 359 -14.65 11.17 1.15
C GLU A 359 -13.47 11.97 0.58
N THR A 360 -12.41 12.12 1.36
CA THR A 360 -11.18 12.82 0.99
C THR A 360 -10.05 11.82 0.74
N ALA A 361 -9.11 12.21 -0.12
CA ALA A 361 -7.92 11.40 -0.37
C ALA A 361 -7.14 11.16 0.94
N PRO A 362 -6.54 9.97 1.11
CA PRO A 362 -5.58 9.74 2.18
C PRO A 362 -4.36 10.66 2.02
N LYS A 363 -3.55 10.78 3.07
CA LYS A 363 -2.34 11.61 3.05
C LYS A 363 -1.42 11.16 1.90
N ALA A 364 -0.92 12.13 1.13
CA ALA A 364 -0.01 11.85 0.01
C ALA A 364 1.27 11.14 0.51
N GLY A 365 1.66 10.07 -0.19
CA GLY A 365 2.87 9.30 0.10
C GLY A 365 2.75 8.31 1.26
N ILE A 366 1.56 8.12 1.84
CA ILE A 366 1.31 7.12 2.89
C ILE A 366 1.56 5.67 2.42
N ASP A 367 1.54 5.45 1.12
CA ASP A 367 1.75 4.18 0.43
C ASP A 367 3.22 3.79 0.25
N ARG A 368 4.17 4.68 0.60
CA ARG A 368 5.59 4.51 0.27
C ARG A 368 6.39 3.72 1.29
N GLU A 369 5.94 3.68 2.54
CA GLU A 369 6.71 3.14 3.66
C GLU A 369 5.82 2.24 4.53
N LEU A 370 6.48 1.35 5.27
CA LEU A 370 5.85 0.55 6.30
C LEU A 370 5.48 1.44 7.49
N LEU A 371 4.28 1.27 8.03
CA LEU A 371 3.76 2.11 9.10
C LEU A 371 3.25 1.26 10.28
N GLU A 372 3.25 1.86 11.47
CA GLU A 372 2.42 1.37 12.58
C GLU A 372 0.93 1.58 12.27
N ALA A 373 0.08 0.62 12.64
CA ALA A 373 -1.35 0.68 12.38
C ALA A 373 -2.03 1.96 12.93
N SER A 374 -1.53 2.50 14.05
CA SER A 374 -2.04 3.73 14.67
C SER A 374 -1.79 4.98 13.82
N ALA A 375 -0.76 4.98 12.94
CA ALA A 375 -0.42 6.11 12.09
C ALA A 375 -1.50 6.40 11.03
N LEU A 376 -2.27 5.37 10.62
CA LEU A 376 -3.37 5.48 9.66
C LEU A 376 -4.44 6.47 10.12
N ASP A 377 -4.82 6.38 11.41
CA ASP A 377 -5.85 7.23 12.01
C ASP A 377 -5.29 8.62 12.33
N VAL A 378 -4.14 8.67 13.03
CA VAL A 378 -3.55 9.92 13.53
C VAL A 378 -3.13 10.88 12.42
N SER A 379 -2.56 10.35 11.33
CA SER A 379 -1.94 11.19 10.30
C SER A 379 -2.19 10.73 8.86
N GLY A 380 -2.75 9.53 8.68
CA GLY A 380 -2.92 8.91 7.37
C GLY A 380 -4.18 9.32 6.62
N GLY A 381 -5.16 9.89 7.34
CA GLY A 381 -6.49 10.16 6.77
C GLY A 381 -7.32 8.89 6.57
N LEU A 382 -6.99 7.80 7.28
CA LEU A 382 -7.67 6.51 7.24
C LEU A 382 -8.13 6.13 8.66
N PRO A 383 -9.13 6.86 9.21
CA PRO A 383 -9.59 6.62 10.57
C PRO A 383 -10.30 5.28 10.71
N ALA A 384 -10.27 4.68 11.90
CA ALA A 384 -10.90 3.37 12.13
C ALA A 384 -12.40 3.34 11.76
N SER A 385 -13.10 4.47 11.89
CA SER A 385 -14.52 4.62 11.49
C SER A 385 -14.77 4.52 9.98
N ALA A 386 -13.73 4.73 9.15
CA ALA A 386 -13.81 4.61 7.70
C ALA A 386 -13.48 3.19 7.19
N ARG A 387 -13.06 2.28 8.09
CA ARG A 387 -12.80 0.88 7.75
C ARG A 387 -14.11 0.17 7.41
N LEU A 388 -14.16 -0.45 6.24
CA LEU A 388 -15.25 -1.31 5.82
C LEU A 388 -15.21 -2.64 6.59
N VAL A 389 -16.37 -3.04 7.11
CA VAL A 389 -16.57 -4.29 7.87
C VAL A 389 -17.36 -5.34 7.09
N HIS A 390 -17.54 -5.12 5.78
CA HIS A 390 -18.28 -6.03 4.92
C HIS A 390 -17.51 -7.37 4.81
N PRO A 391 -18.22 -8.50 4.65
CA PRO A 391 -17.58 -9.80 4.52
C PRO A 391 -16.72 -9.86 3.26
N VAL A 392 -15.57 -10.53 3.38
CA VAL A 392 -14.69 -10.84 2.25
C VAL A 392 -15.04 -12.24 1.74
N VAL A 393 -15.31 -12.35 0.44
CA VAL A 393 -15.60 -13.62 -0.25
C VAL A 393 -14.41 -13.98 -1.14
N ILE A 394 -14.01 -15.25 -1.10
CA ILE A 394 -12.91 -15.80 -1.88
C ILE A 394 -13.49 -16.59 -3.06
N ASP A 395 -13.08 -16.26 -4.28
CA ASP A 395 -13.51 -16.97 -5.47
C ASP A 395 -12.69 -18.25 -5.74
N SER A 396 -13.07 -19.01 -6.77
CA SER A 396 -12.38 -20.27 -7.15
C SER A 396 -10.93 -20.09 -7.62
N GLN A 397 -10.52 -18.87 -7.94
CA GLN A 397 -9.16 -18.51 -8.34
C GLN A 397 -8.35 -17.93 -7.18
N GLY A 398 -8.93 -17.85 -5.97
CA GLY A 398 -8.28 -17.28 -4.80
C GLY A 398 -8.33 -15.76 -4.72
N ARG A 399 -9.05 -15.08 -5.61
CA ARG A 399 -9.23 -13.62 -5.56
C ARG A 399 -10.22 -13.26 -4.47
N HIS A 400 -9.94 -12.14 -3.79
CA HIS A 400 -10.78 -11.63 -2.71
C HIS A 400 -11.73 -10.57 -3.25
N SER A 401 -12.96 -10.56 -2.73
CA SER A 401 -13.98 -9.59 -3.10
C SER A 401 -14.79 -9.12 -1.91
N MET A 402 -15.31 -7.90 -2.01
CA MET A 402 -16.21 -7.29 -1.04
C MET A 402 -17.37 -6.66 -1.80
N ALA A 403 -18.56 -7.20 -1.60
CA ALA A 403 -19.74 -6.85 -2.40
C ALA A 403 -20.69 -5.90 -1.68
N ASN A 404 -21.51 -5.21 -2.47
CA ASN A 404 -22.62 -4.38 -2.02
C ASN A 404 -22.20 -3.28 -1.01
N VAL A 405 -21.05 -2.67 -1.22
CA VAL A 405 -20.59 -1.54 -0.41
C VAL A 405 -21.39 -0.31 -0.82
N SER A 406 -22.13 0.29 0.09
CA SER A 406 -22.98 1.45 -0.23
C SER A 406 -22.19 2.68 -0.71
N TRP A 407 -22.80 3.54 -1.52
CA TRP A 407 -22.31 4.91 -1.74
C TRP A 407 -22.99 5.87 -0.75
N PRO A 408 -22.25 6.45 0.22
CA PRO A 408 -22.83 7.42 1.16
C PRO A 408 -23.53 8.59 0.48
N ARG A 409 -24.65 9.04 1.05
CA ARG A 409 -25.39 10.21 0.55
C ARG A 409 -24.55 11.47 0.74
N GLY A 410 -24.60 12.39 -0.23
CA GLY A 410 -23.83 13.64 -0.23
C GLY A 410 -22.41 13.52 -0.76
N TRP A 411 -21.82 12.32 -0.79
CA TRP A 411 -20.47 12.13 -1.31
C TRP A 411 -20.46 12.19 -2.83
N VAL A 412 -19.68 13.12 -3.38
CA VAL A 412 -19.40 13.22 -4.82
C VAL A 412 -18.31 12.23 -5.24
N ARG A 413 -17.36 11.94 -4.34
CA ARG A 413 -16.26 11.00 -4.55
C ARG A 413 -16.13 10.05 -3.38
N ALA A 414 -15.61 8.86 -3.65
CA ALA A 414 -15.21 7.88 -2.65
C ALA A 414 -13.81 7.36 -2.98
N TYR A 415 -12.94 7.35 -1.98
CA TYR A 415 -11.58 6.83 -2.06
C TYR A 415 -11.57 5.47 -1.37
N PHE A 416 -11.19 4.44 -2.12
CA PHE A 416 -11.04 3.08 -1.62
C PHE A 416 -9.56 2.77 -1.47
N THR A 417 -9.13 2.52 -0.24
CA THR A 417 -7.71 2.30 0.08
C THR A 417 -7.56 0.93 0.73
N PRO A 418 -6.91 -0.03 0.05
CA PRO A 418 -6.58 -1.31 0.64
C PRO A 418 -5.34 -1.16 1.53
N VAL A 419 -5.33 -1.81 2.67
CA VAL A 419 -4.20 -1.79 3.61
C VAL A 419 -3.90 -3.22 4.04
N THR A 420 -2.68 -3.68 3.81
CA THR A 420 -2.22 -4.99 4.30
C THR A 420 -1.76 -4.83 5.74
N VAL A 421 -2.17 -5.74 6.63
CA VAL A 421 -1.94 -5.68 8.08
C VAL A 421 -1.31 -6.99 8.57
N LEU A 422 -0.24 -6.89 9.35
CA LEU A 422 0.40 -8.00 10.05
C LEU A 422 1.08 -7.50 11.33
N ASP A 423 0.81 -8.12 12.48
CA ASP A 423 1.49 -7.85 13.76
C ASP A 423 1.63 -6.37 14.16
N GLY A 424 0.59 -5.57 13.90
CA GLY A 424 0.56 -4.13 14.20
C GLY A 424 1.23 -3.23 13.15
N GLN A 425 1.96 -3.82 12.21
CA GLN A 425 2.49 -3.14 11.03
C GLN A 425 1.46 -3.14 9.90
N VAL A 426 1.53 -2.10 9.07
CA VAL A 426 0.67 -1.94 7.90
C VAL A 426 1.44 -1.43 6.70
N GLN A 427 1.02 -1.87 5.51
CA GLN A 427 1.46 -1.33 4.24
C GLN A 427 0.23 -0.86 3.45
N VAL A 428 0.20 0.43 3.11
CA VAL A 428 -0.92 1.01 2.36
C VAL A 428 -0.75 0.72 0.87
N GLY A 429 -1.81 0.19 0.25
CA GLY A 429 -1.86 -0.11 -1.17
C GLY A 429 -2.37 1.04 -2.02
N ARG A 430 -2.56 0.75 -3.32
CA ARG A 430 -3.00 1.75 -4.29
C ARG A 430 -4.45 2.17 -4.02
N THR A 431 -4.66 3.46 -3.79
CA THR A 431 -6.01 4.03 -3.64
C THR A 431 -6.72 4.13 -4.99
N VAL A 432 -7.96 3.66 -5.05
CA VAL A 432 -8.85 3.78 -6.21
C VAL A 432 -9.94 4.81 -5.91
N ILE A 433 -10.22 5.68 -6.87
CA ILE A 433 -11.21 6.75 -6.70
C ILE A 433 -12.44 6.42 -7.54
N ALA A 434 -13.61 6.35 -6.91
CA ALA A 434 -14.88 6.32 -7.59
C ALA A 434 -15.54 7.71 -7.53
N THR A 435 -16.14 8.15 -8.64
CA THR A 435 -16.89 9.43 -8.69
C THR A 435 -18.33 9.20 -9.07
N ARG A 436 -19.24 9.85 -8.33
CA ARG A 436 -20.67 9.69 -8.52
C ARG A 436 -21.03 10.23 -9.91
N PRO A 437 -21.77 9.48 -10.75
CA PRO A 437 -22.26 10.00 -12.01
C PRO A 437 -23.05 11.30 -11.77
N LEU A 438 -22.72 12.35 -12.52
CA LEU A 438 -23.43 13.62 -12.41
C LEU A 438 -24.83 13.48 -13.05
N PRO A 439 -25.90 13.88 -12.34
CA PRO A 439 -27.26 13.79 -12.88
C PRO A 439 -27.47 14.76 -14.05
N ALA A 440 -28.57 14.57 -14.77
CA ALA A 440 -29.01 15.51 -15.78
C ALA A 440 -29.33 16.87 -15.13
N LEU A 441 -28.93 17.97 -15.77
CA LEU A 441 -29.23 19.32 -15.28
C LEU A 441 -30.72 19.60 -15.33
N GLU A 442 -31.27 20.11 -14.25
CA GLU A 442 -32.66 20.55 -14.19
C GLU A 442 -32.80 21.98 -14.69
N GLY A 443 -33.98 22.34 -15.20
CA GLY A 443 -34.32 23.73 -15.49
C GLY A 443 -33.46 24.43 -16.56
N VAL A 444 -32.80 23.67 -17.44
CA VAL A 444 -32.04 24.22 -18.57
C VAL A 444 -32.98 25.01 -19.51
N ARG A 445 -32.61 26.25 -19.83
CA ARG A 445 -33.40 27.15 -20.69
C ARG A 445 -32.50 27.98 -21.58
N ILE A 446 -32.98 28.31 -22.77
CA ILE A 446 -32.34 29.24 -23.70
C ILE A 446 -33.10 30.56 -23.65
N VAL A 447 -32.40 31.64 -23.31
CA VAL A 447 -32.91 33.01 -23.36
C VAL A 447 -32.46 33.62 -24.69
N GLU A 448 -33.43 33.87 -25.58
CA GLU A 448 -33.22 34.49 -26.88
C GLU A 448 -33.22 36.02 -26.77
N ARG A 449 -32.16 36.67 -27.25
CA ARG A 449 -31.98 38.13 -27.27
C ARG A 449 -31.77 38.66 -28.69
N CYS A 450 -32.43 38.05 -29.67
CA CYS A 450 -32.35 38.35 -31.10
C CYS A 450 -30.95 38.14 -31.68
N ALA A 451 -29.93 38.87 -31.25
CA ALA A 451 -28.56 38.73 -31.73
C ALA A 451 -27.74 37.70 -30.93
N GLU A 452 -28.24 37.27 -29.77
CA GLU A 452 -27.50 36.46 -28.80
C GLU A 452 -28.42 35.42 -28.14
N GLN A 453 -27.87 34.24 -27.84
CA GLN A 453 -28.54 33.21 -27.05
C GLN A 453 -27.76 32.93 -25.77
N VAL A 454 -28.46 32.95 -24.64
CA VAL A 454 -27.89 32.67 -23.31
C VAL A 454 -28.51 31.40 -22.75
N VAL A 455 -27.70 30.39 -22.49
CA VAL A 455 -28.11 29.14 -21.84
C VAL A 455 -28.04 29.32 -20.33
N THR A 456 -29.13 29.02 -19.64
CA THR A 456 -29.29 29.20 -18.20
C THR A 456 -29.77 27.92 -17.52
N PHE A 457 -29.23 27.64 -16.34
CA PHE A 457 -29.53 26.48 -15.50
C PHE A 457 -29.05 26.73 -14.04
N PRO A 458 -29.63 26.06 -13.04
CA PRO A 458 -29.01 25.96 -11.71
C PRO A 458 -27.66 25.25 -11.82
N TRP A 459 -26.63 25.73 -11.11
CA TRP A 459 -25.31 25.11 -11.17
C TRP A 459 -25.36 23.70 -10.55
N PRO A 460 -24.93 22.64 -11.27
CA PRO A 460 -24.97 21.27 -10.77
C PRO A 460 -23.89 21.01 -9.70
N ASP A 461 -24.29 20.36 -8.60
CA ASP A 461 -23.37 19.98 -7.53
C ASP A 461 -22.29 19.01 -8.03
N GLY A 462 -21.04 19.23 -7.60
CA GLY A 462 -19.91 18.39 -7.98
C GLY A 462 -19.36 18.64 -9.39
N ALA A 463 -19.99 19.49 -10.20
CA ALA A 463 -19.48 19.86 -11.52
C ALA A 463 -18.35 20.90 -11.44
N ALA A 464 -17.27 20.64 -12.17
CA ALA A 464 -16.18 21.58 -12.37
C ALA A 464 -16.50 22.58 -13.51
N SER A 465 -17.18 22.10 -14.55
CA SER A 465 -17.64 22.91 -15.67
C SER A 465 -18.94 22.34 -16.26
N VAL A 466 -19.59 23.13 -17.13
CA VAL A 466 -20.73 22.69 -17.93
C VAL A 466 -20.41 22.92 -19.40
N SER A 467 -20.54 21.88 -20.21
CA SER A 467 -20.33 21.91 -21.66
C SER A 467 -21.67 21.92 -22.38
N VAL A 468 -21.72 22.63 -23.51
CA VAL A 468 -22.87 22.69 -24.41
C VAL A 468 -22.50 22.12 -25.77
N TYR A 469 -23.37 21.29 -26.31
CA TYR A 469 -23.28 20.68 -27.63
C TYR A 469 -24.53 21.03 -28.42
N VAL A 470 -24.40 21.14 -29.75
CA VAL A 470 -25.50 21.46 -30.65
C VAL A 470 -25.58 20.39 -31.72
N SER A 471 -26.78 19.92 -32.01
CA SER A 471 -27.05 18.94 -33.04
C SER A 471 -28.31 19.28 -33.82
N ALA A 472 -28.55 18.60 -34.94
CA ALA A 472 -29.84 18.70 -35.62
C ALA A 472 -30.96 18.18 -34.70
N ALA A 473 -32.18 18.70 -34.88
CA ALA A 473 -33.33 18.22 -34.12
C ALA A 473 -33.47 16.69 -34.21
N GLN A 474 -33.88 16.06 -33.11
CA GLN A 474 -34.05 14.60 -32.98
C GLN A 474 -32.76 13.75 -33.01
N VAL A 475 -31.57 14.34 -33.09
CA VAL A 475 -30.32 13.60 -32.89
C VAL A 475 -30.14 13.28 -31.40
N PRO A 476 -29.88 12.02 -31.02
CA PRO A 476 -29.64 11.65 -29.61
C PRO A 476 -28.40 12.35 -29.04
N ALA A 477 -28.48 12.73 -27.76
CA ALA A 477 -27.43 13.49 -27.09
C ALA A 477 -26.09 12.74 -27.07
N GLU A 478 -26.12 11.40 -26.99
CA GLU A 478 -24.94 10.54 -26.95
C GLU A 478 -24.03 10.78 -28.17
N HIS A 479 -24.61 10.90 -29.37
CA HIS A 479 -23.86 11.16 -30.60
C HIS A 479 -23.31 12.58 -30.66
N ALA A 480 -24.03 13.56 -30.09
CA ALA A 480 -23.60 14.95 -30.08
C ALA A 480 -22.41 15.18 -29.14
N ILE A 481 -22.37 14.46 -28.01
CA ILE A 481 -21.36 14.63 -26.95
C ILE A 481 -19.99 14.03 -27.34
N GLU A 482 -19.98 13.11 -28.31
CA GLU A 482 -18.74 12.59 -28.93
C GLU A 482 -17.96 13.67 -29.70
N GLN A 483 -18.65 14.75 -30.12
CA GLN A 483 -18.03 15.87 -30.82
C GLN A 483 -17.38 16.86 -29.83
N ARG A 484 -16.77 17.93 -30.34
CA ARG A 484 -16.31 19.02 -29.48
C ARG A 484 -17.49 19.87 -29.00
N PRO A 485 -17.51 20.30 -27.74
CA PRO A 485 -18.54 21.23 -27.27
C PRO A 485 -18.42 22.57 -28.01
N VAL A 486 -19.56 23.18 -28.31
CA VAL A 486 -19.61 24.51 -28.91
C VAL A 486 -19.29 25.60 -27.89
N ALA A 487 -19.50 25.30 -26.60
CA ALA A 487 -19.17 26.19 -25.50
C ALA A 487 -18.95 25.39 -24.21
N GLU A 488 -18.13 25.92 -23.32
CA GLU A 488 -17.92 25.40 -21.97
C GLU A 488 -17.77 26.58 -21.01
N ILE A 489 -18.33 26.44 -19.81
CA ILE A 489 -18.29 27.48 -18.78
C ILE A 489 -17.93 26.89 -17.42
N SER A 490 -17.17 27.65 -16.63
CA SER A 490 -16.90 27.35 -15.22
C SER A 490 -17.92 28.05 -14.32
N ARG A 491 -18.04 27.62 -13.06
CA ARG A 491 -18.99 28.22 -12.11
C ARG A 491 -18.78 29.71 -11.92
N SER A 492 -17.54 30.12 -11.71
CA SER A 492 -17.18 31.52 -11.46
C SER A 492 -17.46 32.42 -12.66
N GLN A 493 -17.33 31.89 -13.88
CA GLN A 493 -17.70 32.62 -15.09
C GLN A 493 -19.22 32.67 -15.25
N TYR A 494 -19.93 31.57 -15.01
CA TYR A 494 -21.39 31.51 -15.09
C TYR A 494 -22.06 32.49 -14.11
N GLU A 495 -21.58 32.57 -12.87
CA GLU A 495 -22.09 33.51 -11.85
C GLU A 495 -21.81 34.97 -12.22
N ARG A 496 -20.68 35.25 -12.88
CA ARG A 496 -20.31 36.59 -13.34
C ARG A 496 -21.15 37.05 -14.53
N ASP A 497 -21.31 36.17 -15.51
CA ASP A 497 -21.92 36.48 -16.80
C ASP A 497 -23.46 36.33 -16.73
N GLY A 498 -23.99 35.65 -15.70
CA GLY A 498 -25.42 35.43 -15.50
C GLY A 498 -26.01 34.32 -16.38
N GLY A 499 -25.15 33.53 -17.02
CA GLY A 499 -25.51 32.50 -17.98
C GLY A 499 -24.31 32.09 -18.84
N LEU A 500 -24.50 31.06 -19.68
CA LEU A 500 -23.54 30.71 -20.72
C LEU A 500 -23.96 31.37 -22.03
N HIS A 501 -23.14 32.32 -22.49
CA HIS A 501 -23.35 33.03 -23.74
C HIS A 501 -22.78 32.23 -24.92
N LEU A 502 -23.63 31.89 -25.90
CA LEU A 502 -23.17 31.21 -27.10
C LEU A 502 -22.45 32.21 -28.01
N ARG A 503 -21.26 31.85 -28.47
CA ARG A 503 -20.44 32.71 -29.36
C ARG A 503 -21.04 32.79 -30.76
N ASP A 504 -21.49 31.65 -31.26
CA ASP A 504 -22.15 31.52 -32.55
C ASP A 504 -23.66 31.42 -32.34
N GLN A 505 -24.41 32.00 -33.26
CA GLN A 505 -25.87 31.94 -33.21
C GLN A 505 -26.37 30.52 -33.46
N LEU A 506 -27.43 30.14 -32.75
CA LEU A 506 -28.10 28.88 -33.00
C LEU A 506 -28.81 28.90 -34.39
N PRO A 507 -28.86 27.75 -35.09
CA PRO A 507 -29.46 27.65 -36.43
C PRO A 507 -30.89 28.22 -36.53
N GLU A 508 -31.17 28.95 -37.61
CA GLU A 508 -32.42 29.68 -37.82
C GLU A 508 -33.63 28.75 -37.98
N GLN A 509 -33.41 27.55 -38.52
CA GLN A 509 -34.39 26.46 -38.65
C GLN A 509 -34.60 25.63 -37.37
N GLY A 510 -33.86 25.95 -36.29
CA GLY A 510 -33.91 25.22 -35.04
C GLY A 510 -32.89 24.08 -34.93
N CYS A 511 -32.65 23.63 -33.70
CA CYS A 511 -31.65 22.61 -33.35
C CYS A 511 -31.96 21.99 -31.98
N ALA A 512 -31.25 20.94 -31.61
CA ALA A 512 -31.21 20.45 -30.23
C ALA A 512 -29.95 20.95 -29.53
N VAL A 513 -30.10 21.47 -28.30
CA VAL A 513 -29.01 21.93 -27.45
C VAL A 513 -28.87 20.97 -26.28
N HIS A 514 -27.72 20.29 -26.19
CA HIS A 514 -27.42 19.33 -25.13
C HIS A 514 -26.46 19.97 -24.14
N VAL A 515 -26.83 19.96 -22.86
CA VAL A 515 -26.07 20.56 -21.76
C VAL A 515 -25.64 19.47 -20.80
N VAL A 516 -24.34 19.44 -20.50
CA VAL A 516 -23.73 18.34 -19.77
C VAL A 516 -22.80 18.86 -18.69
N ALA A 517 -22.99 18.37 -17.46
CA ALA A 517 -22.09 18.67 -16.36
C ALA A 517 -20.82 17.82 -16.46
N ILE A 518 -19.67 18.43 -16.20
CA ILE A 518 -18.36 17.80 -16.27
C ILE A 518 -17.70 17.82 -14.91
N ALA A 519 -17.21 16.66 -14.47
CA ALA A 519 -16.30 16.53 -13.33
C ALA A 519 -14.93 16.01 -13.80
N TYR A 520 -13.91 16.20 -12.97
CA TYR A 520 -12.57 15.64 -13.21
C TYR A 520 -12.18 14.75 -12.05
N THR A 521 -11.64 13.56 -12.32
CA THR A 521 -11.13 12.64 -11.28
C THR A 521 -9.82 12.02 -11.75
N ALA A 522 -8.76 12.18 -10.96
CA ALA A 522 -7.41 11.71 -11.31
C ALA A 522 -6.93 12.16 -12.71
N GLY A 523 -7.39 13.33 -13.18
CA GLY A 523 -7.10 13.84 -14.53
C GLY A 523 -8.04 13.32 -15.62
N GLU A 524 -8.91 12.36 -15.32
CA GLU A 524 -9.93 11.87 -16.26
C GLU A 524 -11.17 12.76 -16.22
N ARG A 525 -11.74 13.01 -17.40
CA ARG A 525 -12.97 13.79 -17.58
C ARG A 525 -14.18 12.88 -17.44
N ILE A 526 -15.02 13.15 -16.45
CA ILE A 526 -16.27 12.42 -16.21
C ILE A 526 -17.42 13.25 -16.75
N VAL A 527 -18.15 12.65 -17.69
CA VAL A 527 -19.27 13.27 -18.39
C VAL A 527 -20.56 12.85 -17.69
N GLY A 528 -21.36 13.83 -17.25
CA GLY A 528 -22.66 13.60 -16.64
C GLY A 528 -23.73 13.16 -17.64
N LYS A 529 -24.93 12.85 -17.12
CA LYS A 529 -26.09 12.60 -17.97
C LYS A 529 -26.51 13.89 -18.68
N PRO A 530 -26.77 13.88 -20.00
CA PRO A 530 -27.14 15.10 -20.72
C PRO A 530 -28.57 15.54 -20.46
N SER A 531 -28.77 16.86 -20.46
CA SER A 531 -30.09 17.49 -20.58
C SER A 531 -30.23 18.10 -21.96
N THR A 532 -31.38 17.89 -22.62
CA THR A 532 -31.62 18.39 -23.98
C THR A 532 -32.74 19.42 -23.97
N VAL A 533 -32.52 20.54 -24.66
CA VAL A 533 -33.54 21.57 -24.93
C VAL A 533 -33.67 21.74 -26.44
N ASP A 534 -34.89 21.61 -26.94
CA ASP A 534 -35.20 21.93 -28.33
C ASP A 534 -35.25 23.44 -28.52
N TYR A 535 -34.42 23.95 -29.42
CA TYR A 535 -34.43 25.33 -29.86
C TYR A 535 -35.24 25.44 -31.16
N PRO A 536 -36.34 26.21 -31.18
CA PRO A 536 -37.24 26.25 -32.33
C PRO A 536 -36.70 27.02 -33.53
N GLY A 537 -35.57 27.73 -33.38
CA GLY A 537 -35.05 28.63 -34.40
C GLY A 537 -35.60 30.05 -34.27
N LEU A 538 -34.83 31.02 -34.77
CA LEU A 538 -35.26 32.40 -34.91
C LEU A 538 -34.95 32.89 -36.32
N LEU A 539 -36.00 33.06 -37.12
CA LEU A 539 -35.91 33.64 -38.45
C LEU A 539 -35.79 35.16 -38.33
N ARG A 540 -34.66 35.73 -38.77
CA ARG A 540 -34.44 37.18 -38.78
C ARG A 540 -34.74 37.76 -40.16
N ILE A 541 -35.57 38.78 -40.17
CA ILE A 541 -36.02 39.47 -41.38
C ILE A 541 -35.70 40.95 -41.19
N GLN A 542 -34.94 41.50 -42.12
CA GLN A 542 -34.62 42.92 -42.17
C GLN A 542 -35.63 43.62 -43.07
N TYR A 543 -35.91 44.88 -42.78
CA TYR A 543 -36.66 45.73 -43.70
C TYR A 543 -36.08 47.13 -43.78
N THR A 544 -36.27 47.78 -44.93
CA THR A 544 -35.94 49.19 -45.14
C THR A 544 -37.19 50.00 -45.39
N ILE A 545 -37.13 51.29 -45.08
CA ILE A 545 -38.16 52.27 -45.45
C ILE A 545 -37.49 53.40 -46.23
N GLU A 546 -37.89 53.56 -47.49
CA GLU A 546 -37.48 54.68 -48.34
C GLU A 546 -38.66 55.63 -48.54
N SER A 547 -38.49 56.91 -48.21
CA SER A 547 -39.47 57.94 -48.52
C SER A 547 -39.42 58.33 -50.00
N ARG A 548 -40.59 58.48 -50.63
CA ARG A 548 -40.75 58.95 -52.00
C ARG A 548 -41.87 59.99 -52.08
N PRO A 549 -41.73 61.03 -52.91
CA PRO A 549 -42.82 61.95 -53.17
C PRO A 549 -43.97 61.23 -53.89
N ALA A 550 -45.20 61.49 -53.46
CA ALA A 550 -46.40 60.97 -54.11
C ALA A 550 -46.69 61.73 -55.42
N PRO A 551 -47.23 61.08 -56.48
CA PRO A 551 -47.78 61.79 -57.64
C PRO A 551 -48.96 62.67 -57.19
N GLY A 552 -48.79 64.00 -57.21
CA GLY A 552 -49.78 64.97 -56.75
C GLY A 552 -49.42 65.76 -55.48
N GLY A 553 -48.21 65.57 -54.95
CA GLY A 553 -47.78 66.15 -53.67
C GLY A 553 -48.21 65.26 -52.50
N GLY A 554 -47.26 64.91 -51.63
CA GLY A 554 -47.49 63.94 -50.55
C GLY A 554 -46.28 63.03 -50.31
N LEU A 555 -46.43 62.08 -49.39
CA LEU A 555 -45.36 61.18 -48.94
C LEU A 555 -45.82 59.73 -49.05
N VAL A 556 -45.07 58.94 -49.83
CA VAL A 556 -45.23 57.49 -49.93
C VAL A 556 -43.98 56.82 -49.36
N LEU A 557 -44.16 55.77 -48.57
CA LEU A 557 -43.08 54.93 -48.10
C LEU A 557 -42.96 53.70 -49.00
N ALA A 558 -41.74 53.37 -49.41
CA ALA A 558 -41.41 52.12 -50.08
C ALA A 558 -40.68 51.18 -49.09
N ILE A 559 -41.33 50.07 -48.77
CA ILE A 559 -40.84 49.06 -47.84
C ILE A 559 -40.28 47.88 -48.62
N ARG A 560 -39.06 47.46 -48.30
CA ARG A 560 -38.44 46.25 -48.84
C ARG A 560 -38.03 45.33 -47.71
N LEU A 561 -38.11 44.02 -47.94
CA LEU A 561 -37.78 42.99 -46.95
C LEU A 561 -36.62 42.14 -47.46
N ALA A 562 -35.75 41.69 -46.56
CA ALA A 562 -34.71 40.71 -46.82
C ALA A 562 -34.64 39.71 -45.65
N SER A 563 -34.23 38.48 -45.92
CA SER A 563 -34.10 37.40 -44.94
C SER A 563 -32.67 36.88 -44.94
N GLU A 564 -32.17 36.47 -43.77
CA GLU A 564 -30.82 35.89 -43.64
C GLU A 564 -30.68 34.54 -44.36
N ILE A 565 -31.80 33.80 -44.45
CA ILE A 565 -31.94 32.54 -45.18
C ILE A 565 -32.91 32.67 -46.35
N GLU A 566 -32.79 31.78 -47.33
CA GLU A 566 -33.74 31.70 -48.45
C GLU A 566 -35.05 31.05 -48.01
N LEU A 567 -36.15 31.77 -48.22
CA LEU A 567 -37.51 31.32 -47.93
C LEU A 567 -38.29 31.20 -49.25
N SER A 568 -38.70 29.98 -49.57
CA SER A 568 -39.60 29.70 -50.70
C SER A 568 -41.02 30.23 -50.48
N THR A 569 -41.40 30.50 -49.22
CA THR A 569 -42.67 31.13 -48.85
C THR A 569 -42.42 32.07 -47.69
N ALA A 570 -42.60 33.37 -47.90
CA ALA A 570 -42.49 34.37 -46.84
C ALA A 570 -43.74 34.31 -45.93
N PRO A 571 -43.67 34.75 -44.66
CA PRO A 571 -44.90 35.03 -43.91
C PRO A 571 -45.59 36.28 -44.47
N PRO A 572 -46.90 36.47 -44.22
CA PRO A 572 -47.55 37.77 -44.45
C PRO A 572 -47.01 38.82 -43.46
N PHE A 573 -47.04 40.09 -43.88
CA PHE A 573 -46.59 41.24 -43.11
C PHE A 573 -47.63 42.36 -43.14
N LEU A 574 -47.56 43.24 -42.15
CA LEU A 574 -48.38 44.45 -42.08
C LEU A 574 -47.54 45.63 -41.61
N ILE A 575 -47.97 46.84 -41.97
CA ILE A 575 -47.35 48.09 -41.53
C ILE A 575 -48.31 48.76 -40.57
N VAL A 576 -47.90 48.90 -39.31
CA VAL A 576 -48.71 49.52 -38.25
C VAL A 576 -48.26 50.96 -38.08
N HIS A 577 -49.23 51.86 -38.12
CA HIS A 577 -49.08 53.26 -37.78
C HIS A 577 -49.54 53.54 -36.36
N ASN A 578 -48.78 54.35 -35.62
CA ASN A 578 -49.16 54.87 -34.32
C ASN A 578 -48.71 56.33 -34.16
N LEU A 579 -49.67 57.22 -33.90
CA LEU A 579 -49.43 58.65 -33.83
C LEU A 579 -48.54 59.07 -32.65
N ARG A 580 -48.55 58.33 -31.53
CA ARG A 580 -47.98 58.80 -30.25
C ARG A 580 -46.66 58.15 -29.86
N ARG A 581 -46.42 56.90 -30.28
CA ARG A 581 -45.23 56.12 -29.88
C ARG A 581 -44.88 55.07 -30.93
N LEU A 582 -43.69 54.50 -30.82
CA LEU A 582 -43.28 53.34 -31.60
C LEU A 582 -44.24 52.15 -31.34
N PRO A 583 -44.85 51.55 -32.38
CA PRO A 583 -45.66 50.35 -32.23
C PRO A 583 -44.86 49.19 -31.61
N LEU A 584 -45.40 48.54 -30.58
CA LEU A 584 -44.76 47.37 -29.94
C LEU A 584 -45.31 46.02 -30.40
N SER A 585 -46.44 46.01 -31.11
CA SER A 585 -47.02 44.80 -31.69
C SER A 585 -47.87 45.11 -32.92
N ALA A 586 -48.23 44.08 -33.68
CA ALA A 586 -49.15 44.16 -34.82
C ALA A 586 -50.53 44.77 -34.47
N ARG A 587 -50.91 44.77 -33.17
CA ARG A 587 -52.18 45.33 -32.68
C ARG A 587 -52.03 46.71 -32.05
N ASP A 588 -50.81 47.25 -32.01
CA ASP A 588 -50.48 48.51 -31.33
C ASP A 588 -50.58 49.74 -32.26
N GLY A 589 -51.72 49.90 -32.91
CA GLY A 589 -51.98 51.01 -33.83
C GLY A 589 -52.93 50.64 -34.95
N GLN A 590 -52.90 51.42 -36.03
CA GLN A 590 -53.72 51.22 -37.22
C GLN A 590 -52.88 50.58 -38.33
N PRO A 591 -53.25 49.38 -38.83
CA PRO A 591 -52.65 48.83 -40.03
C PRO A 591 -52.96 49.71 -41.25
N LEU A 592 -51.92 50.08 -42.00
CA LEU A 592 -52.02 50.91 -43.20
C LEU A 592 -52.34 50.07 -44.45
N GLU A 593 -52.96 50.71 -45.44
CA GLU A 593 -53.18 50.09 -46.75
C GLU A 593 -51.86 49.99 -47.53
N VAL A 594 -51.57 48.81 -48.06
CA VAL A 594 -50.32 48.52 -48.78
C VAL A 594 -50.62 48.24 -50.25
N ARG A 595 -49.79 48.79 -51.14
CA ARG A 595 -49.88 48.61 -52.60
C ARG A 595 -48.53 48.15 -53.14
N GLY A 596 -48.49 47.11 -53.95
CA GLY A 596 -47.24 46.62 -54.54
C GLY A 596 -47.30 45.13 -54.87
N GLY A 597 -46.42 44.65 -55.75
CA GLY A 597 -46.42 43.26 -56.22
C GLY A 597 -47.61 42.88 -57.12
N SER A 598 -47.46 41.84 -57.94
CA SER A 598 -48.55 41.31 -58.76
C SER A 598 -49.62 40.66 -57.86
N GLY A 599 -50.82 41.24 -57.77
CA GLY A 599 -51.98 40.61 -57.11
C GLY A 599 -52.49 41.26 -55.81
N THR A 600 -51.93 42.38 -55.36
CA THR A 600 -52.42 43.09 -54.16
C THR A 600 -53.74 43.78 -54.43
N GLN A 601 -54.78 43.44 -53.66
CA GLN A 601 -56.12 44.02 -53.81
C GLN A 601 -56.18 45.44 -53.20
N PRO A 602 -56.99 46.35 -53.78
CA PRO A 602 -57.28 47.64 -53.16
C PRO A 602 -57.79 47.48 -51.71
N GLY A 603 -57.28 48.29 -50.78
CA GLY A 603 -57.65 48.18 -49.36
C GLY A 603 -56.94 47.08 -48.56
N ALA A 604 -56.01 46.32 -49.17
CA ALA A 604 -55.22 45.31 -48.45
C ALA A 604 -54.35 45.95 -47.37
N ARG A 605 -54.43 45.43 -46.13
CA ARG A 605 -53.62 45.88 -44.97
C ARG A 605 -52.54 44.89 -44.54
N SER A 606 -52.48 43.77 -45.26
CA SER A 606 -51.49 42.70 -45.11
C SER A 606 -50.95 42.39 -46.50
N PHE A 607 -49.66 42.11 -46.58
CA PHE A 607 -48.96 41.86 -47.83
C PHE A 607 -48.01 40.68 -47.72
N HIS A 608 -47.78 40.00 -48.84
CA HIS A 608 -47.10 38.71 -48.84
C HIS A 608 -46.07 38.65 -49.97
N PRO A 609 -44.76 38.74 -49.66
CA PRO A 609 -43.71 38.45 -50.64
C PRO A 609 -43.83 37.01 -51.15
N ASN A 610 -43.56 36.77 -52.44
CA ASN A 610 -43.56 35.42 -53.01
C ASN A 610 -42.48 34.51 -52.39
N GLY A 611 -41.44 35.12 -51.83
CA GLY A 611 -40.35 34.50 -51.11
C GLY A 611 -39.43 35.61 -50.57
N LEU A 612 -38.47 35.24 -49.73
CA LEU A 612 -37.44 36.16 -49.24
C LEU A 612 -36.06 35.54 -49.43
N ARG A 613 -35.09 36.39 -49.74
CA ARG A 613 -33.68 36.06 -49.91
C ARG A 613 -32.86 37.10 -49.16
N ARG A 614 -31.54 36.97 -49.21
CA ARG A 614 -30.62 38.01 -48.70
C ARG A 614 -30.73 39.33 -49.46
N GLU A 615 -31.24 39.28 -50.69
CA GLU A 615 -31.53 40.45 -51.51
C GLU A 615 -32.87 41.09 -51.13
N TRP A 616 -32.94 42.42 -51.24
CA TRP A 616 -34.16 43.17 -50.98
C TRP A 616 -35.29 42.80 -51.95
N SER A 617 -36.48 42.58 -51.39
CA SER A 617 -37.69 42.34 -52.15
C SER A 617 -38.05 43.51 -53.08
N GLN A 618 -39.02 43.26 -53.97
CA GLN A 618 -39.78 44.33 -54.61
C GLN A 618 -40.39 45.27 -53.54
N PRO A 619 -40.51 46.58 -53.83
CA PRO A 619 -41.02 47.55 -52.86
C PRO A 619 -42.54 47.42 -52.69
N TRP A 620 -42.97 47.60 -51.46
CA TRP A 620 -44.36 47.71 -51.04
C TRP A 620 -44.62 49.16 -50.62
N LEU A 621 -45.61 49.79 -51.24
CA LEU A 621 -45.89 51.21 -51.13
C LEU A 621 -47.02 51.46 -50.14
N VAL A 622 -46.84 52.46 -49.28
CA VAL A 622 -47.86 52.94 -48.34
C VAL A 622 -47.94 54.46 -48.39
N ASP A 623 -49.15 54.99 -48.57
CA ASP A 623 -49.39 56.42 -48.50
C ASP A 623 -49.48 56.88 -47.05
N VAL A 624 -48.64 57.85 -46.68
CA VAL A 624 -48.55 58.44 -45.35
C VAL A 624 -48.62 59.96 -45.40
N SER A 625 -49.14 60.52 -46.50
CA SER A 625 -49.18 61.97 -46.75
C SER A 625 -49.81 62.75 -45.58
N ASP A 626 -50.92 62.22 -45.04
CA ASP A 626 -51.66 62.81 -43.92
C ASP A 626 -51.30 62.23 -42.54
N ALA A 627 -50.29 61.36 -42.47
CA ALA A 627 -49.90 60.69 -41.23
C ALA A 627 -48.70 61.38 -40.55
N ARG A 628 -48.62 61.27 -39.22
CA ARG A 628 -47.55 61.76 -38.32
C ARG A 628 -47.21 60.67 -37.29
N GLY A 629 -46.10 60.75 -36.56
CA GLY A 629 -45.70 59.72 -35.59
C GLY A 629 -44.95 58.55 -36.21
N PHE A 630 -45.23 57.31 -35.81
CA PHE A 630 -44.38 56.15 -36.12
C PHE A 630 -45.06 55.12 -37.02
N VAL A 631 -44.25 54.46 -37.86
CA VAL A 631 -44.64 53.28 -38.63
C VAL A 631 -43.68 52.12 -38.35
N ARG A 632 -44.18 50.89 -38.25
CA ARG A 632 -43.34 49.71 -38.03
C ARG A 632 -43.92 48.48 -38.72
N VAL A 633 -43.05 47.64 -39.27
CA VAL A 633 -43.45 46.40 -39.94
C VAL A 633 -43.57 45.28 -38.90
N PHE A 634 -44.60 44.45 -39.03
CA PHE A 634 -44.75 43.23 -38.23
C PHE A 634 -45.11 42.04 -39.13
N ALA A 635 -44.74 40.83 -38.72
CA ALA A 635 -45.29 39.62 -39.30
C ALA A 635 -46.76 39.45 -38.86
N ASP A 636 -47.65 39.23 -39.83
CA ASP A 636 -49.07 39.01 -39.64
C ASP A 636 -49.37 37.51 -39.42
N VAL A 637 -48.76 36.96 -38.37
CA VAL A 637 -48.84 35.54 -38.06
C VAL A 637 -49.43 35.32 -36.67
N ARG A 638 -49.83 34.07 -36.39
CA ARG A 638 -50.30 33.69 -35.05
C ARG A 638 -49.19 33.88 -34.01
N PRO A 639 -49.51 34.19 -32.74
CA PRO A 639 -48.53 34.49 -31.70
C PRO A 639 -47.46 33.41 -31.50
N GLU A 640 -47.78 32.14 -31.71
CA GLU A 640 -46.83 31.03 -31.56
C GLU A 640 -45.73 31.09 -32.62
N LYS A 641 -46.11 31.41 -33.88
CA LYS A 641 -45.15 31.60 -34.99
C LYS A 641 -44.43 32.95 -34.90
N ALA A 642 -45.06 33.96 -34.32
CA ALA A 642 -44.42 35.26 -34.14
C ALA A 642 -43.19 35.18 -33.22
N ARG A 643 -43.15 34.22 -32.29
CA ARG A 643 -42.00 34.00 -31.38
C ARG A 643 -40.75 33.46 -32.07
N THR A 644 -40.88 32.92 -33.28
CA THR A 644 -39.77 32.39 -34.07
C THR A 644 -39.39 33.32 -35.22
N ILE A 645 -39.90 34.55 -35.24
CA ILE A 645 -39.61 35.56 -36.26
C ILE A 645 -39.22 36.85 -35.58
N ALA A 646 -38.02 37.36 -35.87
CA ALA A 646 -37.58 38.69 -35.48
C ALA A 646 -37.55 39.60 -36.71
N LEU A 647 -38.26 40.72 -36.64
CA LEU A 647 -38.07 41.81 -37.60
C LEU A 647 -37.06 42.80 -37.03
N LEU A 648 -36.02 43.08 -37.82
CA LEU A 648 -34.97 44.02 -37.48
C LEU A 648 -35.37 45.40 -38.00
N ASP A 649 -35.67 46.30 -37.06
CA ASP A 649 -36.08 47.66 -37.39
C ASP A 649 -34.89 48.44 -38.00
N PRO A 650 -35.12 49.23 -39.05
CA PRO A 650 -34.13 50.19 -39.54
C PRO A 650 -33.94 51.34 -38.52
N PRO A 651 -32.97 52.25 -38.75
CA PRO A 651 -32.78 53.42 -37.90
C PRO A 651 -34.08 54.20 -37.65
N VAL A 652 -34.22 54.79 -36.45
CA VAL A 652 -35.47 55.40 -35.99
C VAL A 652 -35.96 56.52 -36.90
N GLU A 653 -35.04 57.18 -37.60
CA GLU A 653 -35.29 58.26 -38.56
C GLU A 653 -36.08 57.77 -39.79
N GLN A 654 -35.99 56.48 -40.13
CA GLN A 654 -36.73 55.88 -41.24
C GLN A 654 -38.14 55.42 -40.86
N ILE A 655 -38.42 55.27 -39.56
CA ILE A 655 -39.71 54.78 -39.03
C ILE A 655 -40.50 55.87 -38.31
N ASN A 656 -39.92 57.04 -38.08
CA ASN A 656 -40.59 58.21 -37.53
C ASN A 656 -40.95 59.21 -38.65
N LEU A 657 -42.23 59.28 -38.99
CA LEU A 657 -42.79 60.15 -40.03
C LEU A 657 -42.57 61.65 -39.78
N ASP A 658 -42.23 62.05 -38.56
CA ASP A 658 -41.94 63.44 -38.21
C ASP A 658 -40.46 63.81 -38.43
N LEU A 659 -39.58 62.80 -38.53
CA LEU A 659 -38.16 62.96 -38.84
C LEU A 659 -37.84 62.74 -40.32
N ILE A 660 -38.72 62.07 -41.06
CA ILE A 660 -38.59 61.89 -42.51
C ILE A 660 -38.77 63.26 -43.20
N ASP A 661 -37.74 63.69 -43.95
CA ASP A 661 -37.74 64.98 -44.65
C ASP A 661 -38.91 65.03 -45.65
N ARG A 662 -39.84 65.96 -45.43
CA ARG A 662 -41.05 66.14 -46.25
C ARG A 662 -40.88 67.19 -47.34
N ARG A 663 -39.65 67.64 -47.59
CA ARG A 663 -39.40 68.71 -48.55
C ARG A 663 -39.94 68.37 -49.94
N PRO A 664 -40.84 69.18 -50.51
CA PRO A 664 -41.18 69.08 -51.92
C PRO A 664 -39.93 69.43 -52.75
N ILE A 665 -39.62 68.59 -53.74
CA ILE A 665 -38.69 68.98 -54.80
C ILE A 665 -39.47 69.91 -55.72
N ASP A 666 -39.38 71.22 -55.45
CA ASP A 666 -39.69 72.28 -56.41
C ASP A 666 -38.60 73.35 -56.27
N ASP A 667 -37.56 73.23 -57.09
CA ASP A 667 -37.18 74.34 -57.97
C ASP A 667 -36.39 73.75 -59.16
N PRO A 668 -36.76 74.05 -60.42
CA PRO A 668 -35.98 73.66 -61.58
C PRO A 668 -34.69 74.49 -61.66
N LEU A 669 -33.66 73.84 -62.17
CA LEU A 669 -32.36 74.39 -62.57
C LEU A 669 -32.47 75.75 -63.28
N GLU A 670 -31.69 76.73 -62.82
CA GLU A 670 -30.88 77.59 -63.71
C GLU A 670 -29.46 77.03 -63.80
#